data_AF-A0A015KCW7-F1
#
_entry.id   AF-A0A015KCW7-F1
#
_cell.length_a   1.000
_cell.length_b   1.000
_cell.length_c   1.000
_cell.angle_alpha   90.00
_cell.angle_beta   90.00
_cell.angle_gamma   90.00
#
_symmetry.space_group_name_H-M   'P 1'
#
loop_
_entity.id
_entity.type
_entity.pdbx_description
1 polymer ?
#
loop_
_entity_poly.entity_id
_entity_poly.type
_entity_poly.pdbx_seq_one_letter_code
_entity_poly.pdbx_strand_id
1 'polypeptide(L)'
;MDTLKDVPEFFETQLDESLVARTESLASFRELGPPDLCHITKANAKPGVKEVGSYHYVSGVDASSSATLAAYLNSLTYALEETHAWFTKSSAWRIRSGVYCCFNAFSRVDVRVEVKIPGGVESYVMDLRGEKHEATPDIWQETYISALLRSILYSDDVNYRLAGFRKLDPIPNIEAEAHFLEAAEQLFFKGWQLGSDPEIQVATVVSNHLTAGIMKYFSENFRYERAVNLFEKLYLRDPEVASLLAQAYIGMDEEIKSVNILYGALKQNSMSYALLHVQADFLLSKGRTDYALKLAKQAVNCAPSEFVTWAKLTEVYIEIGDYESALLTLNSCPMFTYNERDMHRMPSPAKTHLPIKQDIVNAGLLEEDNGRDNEADVALLRLPAPSLRGTFAKAYSLLTKLVAKIGWDELLKCRSSVFVMEEEYRMQKAAEEERKSQKIVNTSPPQEKEIKSEEAANAKTNGVNDLSQSVQTISISDDLDGDGSENTKEKGSENADEKAVSNHEVTNGRDENDNDEKKNSNLKIADGRSLNSENMEEVDLDDNPNNKSKTTSVIEFKGPELEKPLQAANEDKSDNQSIHNDDQSKDTSKKDYSFSFNNKRLCERWLDNLFMVLYEDLRVYTVWRSEVSHYKAHHMSYRKTGTEWEILGDLAARLHHKDDAKEAYQRCLEHKFSAKAWLRLLEFYADEGDVQRALQAVVKLTVYYERWYHEIVYPTAIAYNINKLIRSEGLSKVQNTLKPMNLSPPVNKLVSRHLDFAKTFKIHGSDF
;
A
#
# COMPACT_ATOMS: atom_id res chain seq x y z
N MET A 1 -10.23 36.69 -0.44
CA MET A 1 -11.52 36.56 -1.18
C MET A 1 -12.58 35.99 -0.22
N ASP A 2 -13.54 35.17 -0.66
CA ASP A 2 -14.26 34.23 0.24
C ASP A 2 -13.45 32.95 0.50
N THR A 3 -12.40 32.71 -0.29
CA THR A 3 -11.49 31.57 -0.23
C THR A 3 -10.21 31.85 0.56
N LEU A 4 -9.64 30.77 1.12
CA LEU A 4 -8.29 30.72 1.68
C LEU A 4 -7.23 30.69 0.56
N LYS A 5 -6.11 31.37 0.77
CA LYS A 5 -5.10 31.65 -0.27
C LYS A 5 -4.35 30.41 -0.79
N ASP A 6 -3.88 29.56 0.12
CA ASP A 6 -2.99 28.42 -0.19
C ASP A 6 -3.52 27.10 0.43
N VAL A 7 -4.79 27.07 0.86
CA VAL A 7 -5.46 25.92 1.49
C VAL A 7 -6.63 25.46 0.60
N PRO A 8 -6.77 24.16 0.30
CA PRO A 8 -7.92 23.64 -0.44
C PRO A 8 -9.20 23.75 0.37
N GLU A 9 -10.35 23.95 -0.28
CA GLU A 9 -11.64 24.08 0.39
C GLU A 9 -12.80 23.47 -0.41
N PHE A 10 -13.71 22.83 0.31
CA PHE A 10 -15.02 22.39 -0.16
C PHE A 10 -16.09 23.25 0.51
N PHE A 11 -16.89 23.95 -0.27
CA PHE A 11 -17.94 24.84 0.24
C PHE A 11 -19.25 24.08 0.41
N GLU A 12 -19.89 24.26 1.56
CA GLU A 12 -21.14 23.60 1.92
C GLU A 12 -22.34 24.21 1.18
N THR A 13 -23.36 23.40 0.91
CA THR A 13 -24.68 23.84 0.42
C THR A 13 -25.53 24.37 1.57
N GLN A 14 -25.48 23.71 2.73
CA GLN A 14 -26.09 24.10 3.99
C GLN A 14 -25.03 24.11 5.09
N LEU A 15 -25.09 25.11 5.98
CA LEU A 15 -24.12 25.21 7.08
C LEU A 15 -24.12 23.95 7.93
N ASP A 16 -22.91 23.50 8.26
CA ASP A 16 -22.60 22.37 9.17
C ASP A 16 -22.97 20.98 8.60
N GLU A 17 -23.36 20.88 7.31
CA GLU A 17 -23.71 19.60 6.67
C GLU A 17 -22.56 18.58 6.66
N SER A 18 -21.31 19.04 6.62
CA SER A 18 -20.12 18.17 6.73
C SER A 18 -19.92 17.62 8.15
N LEU A 19 -20.31 18.37 9.18
CA LEU A 19 -20.27 17.94 10.58
C LEU A 19 -21.39 16.93 10.87
N VAL A 20 -22.58 17.13 10.29
CA VAL A 20 -23.68 16.16 10.34
C VAL A 20 -23.27 14.85 9.66
N ALA A 21 -22.82 14.91 8.41
CA ALA A 21 -22.43 13.72 7.64
C ALA A 21 -21.25 12.95 8.27
N ARG A 22 -20.28 13.64 8.92
CA ARG A 22 -19.24 12.98 9.73
C ARG A 22 -19.85 12.25 10.93
N THR A 23 -20.82 12.86 11.61
CA THR A 23 -21.50 12.28 12.78
C THR A 23 -22.31 11.03 12.40
N GLU A 24 -23.07 11.09 11.30
CA GLU A 24 -23.80 9.94 10.75
C GLU A 24 -22.86 8.80 10.32
N SER A 25 -21.64 9.12 9.89
CA SER A 25 -20.64 8.14 9.47
C SER A 25 -19.92 7.41 10.63
N LEU A 26 -19.96 7.93 11.87
CA LEU A 26 -19.12 7.42 12.98
C LEU A 26 -19.30 5.92 13.23
N ALA A 27 -20.54 5.43 13.26
CA ALA A 27 -20.85 4.03 13.50
C ALA A 27 -20.40 3.07 12.38
N SER A 28 -19.98 3.61 11.22
CA SER A 28 -19.45 2.83 10.10
C SER A 28 -17.95 2.54 10.17
N PHE A 29 -17.18 3.30 10.96
CA PHE A 29 -15.71 3.19 10.99
C PHE A 29 -15.20 1.94 11.73
N ARG A 30 -14.10 1.34 11.25
CA ARG A 30 -13.62 0.01 11.69
C ARG A 30 -12.12 -0.12 11.92
N GLU A 31 -11.30 0.72 11.30
CA GLU A 31 -9.84 0.77 11.46
C GLU A 31 -9.44 2.01 12.28
N LEU A 32 -8.38 2.72 11.86
CA LEU A 32 -7.88 3.93 12.50
C LEU A 32 -8.77 5.17 12.28
N GLY A 33 -9.89 5.05 11.55
CA GLY A 33 -10.79 6.15 11.23
C GLY A 33 -10.40 6.99 10.00
N PRO A 34 -11.31 7.89 9.58
CA PRO A 34 -11.10 8.77 8.43
C PRO A 34 -10.02 9.83 8.69
N PRO A 35 -9.59 10.59 7.67
CA PRO A 35 -8.87 11.85 7.86
C PRO A 35 -9.53 12.78 8.89
N ASP A 36 -8.74 13.71 9.42
CA ASP A 36 -9.25 14.73 10.31
C ASP A 36 -9.97 15.81 9.48
N LEU A 37 -11.11 16.28 9.99
CA LEU A 37 -11.96 17.26 9.32
C LEU A 37 -11.77 18.63 9.96
N CYS A 38 -11.41 19.62 9.15
CA CYS A 38 -11.41 21.02 9.57
C CYS A 38 -12.56 21.74 8.88
N HIS A 39 -13.57 22.16 9.65
CA HIS A 39 -14.69 23.00 9.20
C HIS A 39 -14.48 24.44 9.66
N ILE A 40 -14.88 25.42 8.84
CA ILE A 40 -14.85 26.85 9.18
C ILE A 40 -16.12 27.58 8.69
N THR A 41 -16.66 28.43 9.57
CA THR A 41 -17.77 29.34 9.28
C THR A 41 -17.23 30.74 8.97
N LYS A 42 -17.52 31.26 7.78
CA LYS A 42 -17.09 32.60 7.33
C LYS A 42 -18.25 33.59 7.34
N ALA A 43 -18.02 34.76 7.92
CA ALA A 43 -18.98 35.86 7.96
C ALA A 43 -18.49 37.04 7.12
N ASN A 44 -19.41 37.72 6.42
CA ASN A 44 -19.09 38.93 5.66
C ASN A 44 -19.14 40.16 6.58
N ALA A 45 -18.34 41.19 6.26
CA ALA A 45 -18.43 42.50 6.92
C ALA A 45 -19.70 43.28 6.56
N LYS A 46 -20.37 42.95 5.45
CA LYS A 46 -21.65 43.56 5.03
C LYS A 46 -22.85 42.86 5.69
N PRO A 47 -23.70 43.59 6.44
CA PRO A 47 -24.96 43.03 6.96
C PRO A 47 -25.86 42.48 5.84
N GLY A 48 -26.59 41.39 6.14
CA GLY A 48 -27.54 40.76 5.22
C GLY A 48 -26.92 39.79 4.20
N VAL A 49 -25.59 39.73 4.07
CA VAL A 49 -24.92 38.62 3.38
C VAL A 49 -24.96 37.39 4.28
N LYS A 50 -25.38 36.23 3.74
CA LYS A 50 -25.38 34.97 4.49
C LYS A 50 -23.95 34.54 4.84
N GLU A 51 -23.83 33.83 5.96
CA GLU A 51 -22.59 33.13 6.32
C GLU A 51 -22.37 31.92 5.41
N VAL A 52 -21.11 31.52 5.28
CA VAL A 52 -20.66 30.48 4.34
C VAL A 52 -19.82 29.46 5.10
N GLY A 53 -20.19 28.19 5.01
CA GLY A 53 -19.41 27.07 5.53
C GLY A 53 -18.45 26.55 4.47
N SER A 54 -17.23 26.24 4.87
CA SER A 54 -16.31 25.44 4.07
C SER A 54 -15.49 24.51 4.95
N TYR A 55 -15.06 23.38 4.37
CA TYR A 55 -14.26 22.39 5.07
C TYR A 55 -13.10 21.88 4.21
N HIS A 56 -12.12 21.29 4.87
CA HIS A 56 -11.01 20.57 4.24
C HIS A 56 -10.54 19.39 5.09
N TYR A 57 -9.87 18.43 4.44
CA TYR A 57 -9.28 17.27 5.12
C TYR A 57 -7.82 17.58 5.47
N VAL A 58 -7.37 17.12 6.64
CA VAL A 58 -5.99 17.32 7.09
C VAL A 58 -5.46 16.10 7.85
N SER A 59 -4.14 15.91 7.84
CA SER A 59 -3.41 14.97 8.71
C SER A 59 -2.09 15.56 9.16
N GLY A 60 -1.47 15.01 10.21
CA GLY A 60 -0.21 15.51 10.76
C GLY A 60 -0.32 16.83 11.55
N VAL A 61 -1.53 17.22 11.99
CA VAL A 61 -1.67 18.25 13.04
C VAL A 61 -1.49 17.57 14.39
N ASP A 62 -0.83 18.24 15.34
CA ASP A 62 -0.70 17.75 16.70
C ASP A 62 -2.07 17.74 17.42
N ALA A 63 -2.63 16.54 17.57
CA ALA A 63 -3.91 16.28 18.24
C ALA A 63 -3.76 15.94 19.74
N SER A 64 -2.64 16.28 20.38
CA SER A 64 -2.43 16.05 21.83
C SER A 64 -3.24 16.95 22.76
N SER A 65 -3.80 18.06 22.25
CA SER A 65 -4.57 18.99 23.07
C SER A 65 -5.60 19.78 22.27
N SER A 66 -6.58 20.36 22.98
CA SER A 66 -7.48 21.36 22.39
C SER A 66 -6.75 22.65 21.99
N ALA A 67 -5.63 22.97 22.64
CA ALA A 67 -4.85 24.18 22.35
C ALA A 67 -4.10 24.10 21.01
N THR A 68 -3.50 22.96 20.68
CA THR A 68 -2.79 22.74 19.40
C THR A 68 -3.76 22.71 18.21
N LEU A 69 -4.90 22.03 18.36
CA LEU A 69 -5.96 22.04 17.35
C LEU A 69 -6.61 23.43 17.19
N ALA A 70 -6.81 24.18 18.27
CA ALA A 70 -7.27 25.57 18.20
C ALA A 70 -6.23 26.50 17.56
N ALA A 71 -4.93 26.28 17.79
CA ALA A 71 -3.86 27.02 17.12
C ALA A 71 -3.86 26.75 15.60
N TYR A 72 -4.13 25.51 15.17
CA TYR A 72 -4.33 25.19 13.75
C TYR A 72 -5.51 25.97 13.15
N LEU A 73 -6.68 25.93 13.79
CA LEU A 73 -7.87 26.69 13.34
C LEU A 73 -7.60 28.19 13.25
N ASN A 74 -6.93 28.76 14.26
CA ASN A 74 -6.54 30.18 14.25
C ASN A 74 -5.53 30.50 13.13
N SER A 75 -4.63 29.57 12.75
CA SER A 75 -3.68 29.81 11.65
C SER A 75 -4.36 30.07 10.30
N LEU A 76 -5.60 29.58 10.11
CA LEU A 76 -6.38 29.78 8.89
C LEU A 76 -6.85 31.24 8.71
N THR A 77 -6.88 32.06 9.76
CA THR A 77 -7.21 33.49 9.60
C THR A 77 -6.18 34.20 8.73
N TYR A 78 -4.89 33.89 8.92
CA TYR A 78 -3.80 34.42 8.10
C TYR A 78 -3.82 33.90 6.65
N ALA A 79 -4.53 32.81 6.38
CA ALA A 79 -4.77 32.31 5.02
C ALA A 79 -5.99 32.96 4.35
N LEU A 80 -6.90 33.60 5.11
CA LEU A 80 -8.01 34.40 4.57
C LEU A 80 -7.65 35.88 4.40
N GLU A 81 -6.71 36.38 5.19
CA GLU A 81 -6.22 37.77 5.15
C GLU A 81 -5.05 37.94 4.16
N GLU A 82 -5.23 38.83 3.18
CA GLU A 82 -4.14 39.21 2.27
C GLU A 82 -3.05 39.97 3.04
N THR A 83 -1.97 39.29 3.41
CA THR A 83 -0.86 39.80 4.24
C THR A 83 -0.07 40.96 3.60
N HIS A 84 -0.45 41.41 2.39
CA HIS A 84 0.18 42.47 1.63
C HIS A 84 -0.87 43.42 1.02
N ALA A 85 -1.26 44.48 1.73
CA ALA A 85 -0.70 45.80 1.47
C ALA A 85 -1.19 46.86 2.47
N TRP A 86 -0.34 47.86 2.71
CA TRP A 86 -0.66 49.14 3.37
C TRP A 86 -1.78 49.95 2.64
N PHE A 87 -2.17 49.54 1.43
CA PHE A 87 -3.14 50.24 0.57
C PHE A 87 -4.33 49.38 0.09
N THR A 88 -4.42 48.09 0.44
CA THR A 88 -5.59 47.26 0.10
C THR A 88 -6.70 47.42 1.15
N LYS A 89 -7.95 47.22 0.73
CA LYS A 89 -9.09 47.20 1.65
C LYS A 89 -9.06 45.90 2.46
N SER A 90 -9.31 45.98 3.76
CA SER A 90 -9.46 44.83 4.65
C SER A 90 -10.39 43.77 4.03
N SER A 91 -10.07 42.49 4.19
CA SER A 91 -10.88 41.40 3.63
C SER A 91 -12.36 41.56 4.00
N ALA A 92 -13.24 41.43 3.00
CA ALA A 92 -14.68 41.52 3.21
C ALA A 92 -15.25 40.29 3.95
N TRP A 93 -14.45 39.23 4.12
CA TRP A 93 -14.78 38.01 4.83
C TRP A 93 -13.81 37.78 5.99
N ARG A 94 -14.33 37.27 7.10
CA ARG A 94 -13.56 36.83 8.28
C ARG A 94 -14.07 35.47 8.76
N ILE A 95 -13.18 34.64 9.31
CA ILE A 95 -13.59 33.43 10.01
C ILE A 95 -14.30 33.86 11.31
N ARG A 96 -15.48 33.32 11.56
CA ARG A 96 -16.27 33.55 12.78
C ARG A 96 -16.09 32.40 13.77
N SER A 97 -16.04 31.18 13.26
CA SER A 97 -15.89 29.96 14.03
C SER A 97 -15.27 28.86 13.17
N GLY A 98 -14.82 27.78 13.79
CA GLY A 98 -14.43 26.55 13.12
C GLY A 98 -14.40 25.37 14.06
N VAL A 99 -14.54 24.17 13.50
CA VAL A 99 -14.56 22.90 14.24
C VAL A 99 -13.53 21.96 13.64
N TYR A 100 -12.55 21.57 14.45
CA TYR A 100 -11.61 20.50 14.12
C TYR A 100 -12.15 19.18 14.68
N CYS A 101 -12.23 18.14 13.87
CA CYS A 101 -12.71 16.81 14.27
C CYS A 101 -11.63 15.74 14.03
N CYS A 102 -11.22 15.05 15.09
CA CYS A 102 -10.18 14.03 15.09
C CYS A 102 -10.73 12.72 15.67
N PHE A 103 -10.60 11.60 14.95
CA PHE A 103 -11.14 10.31 15.41
C PHE A 103 -10.17 9.62 16.39
N ASN A 104 -10.68 9.14 17.51
CA ASN A 104 -9.98 8.22 18.42
C ASN A 104 -10.38 6.79 18.07
N ALA A 105 -9.43 5.97 17.62
CA ALA A 105 -9.67 4.59 17.20
C ALA A 105 -9.71 3.57 18.36
N PHE A 106 -9.12 3.89 19.52
CA PHE A 106 -9.20 3.07 20.73
C PHE A 106 -10.62 3.12 21.31
N SER A 107 -11.05 4.32 21.74
CA SER A 107 -12.37 4.52 22.35
C SER A 107 -13.52 4.65 21.32
N ARG A 108 -13.21 4.76 20.02
CA ARG A 108 -14.17 4.88 18.90
C ARG A 108 -15.12 6.07 19.05
N VAL A 109 -14.53 7.23 19.36
CA VAL A 109 -15.21 8.53 19.50
C VAL A 109 -14.56 9.59 18.60
N ASP A 110 -15.30 10.64 18.26
CA ASP A 110 -14.81 11.76 17.45
C ASP A 110 -14.59 12.99 18.33
N VAL A 111 -13.33 13.30 18.63
CA VAL A 111 -12.94 14.46 19.43
C VAL A 111 -13.09 15.72 18.59
N ARG A 112 -13.81 16.71 19.11
CA ARG A 112 -14.08 17.98 18.42
C ARG A 112 -13.60 19.16 19.24
N VAL A 113 -12.96 20.10 18.55
CA VAL A 113 -12.52 21.39 19.09
C VAL A 113 -13.21 22.50 18.31
N GLU A 114 -14.15 23.18 18.97
CA GLU A 114 -14.89 24.29 18.42
C GLU A 114 -14.28 25.61 18.90
N VAL A 115 -13.75 26.40 17.95
CA VAL A 115 -13.17 27.72 18.19
C VAL A 115 -14.14 28.78 17.71
N LYS A 116 -14.33 29.82 18.52
CA LYS A 116 -15.10 31.02 18.20
C LYS A 116 -14.14 32.21 18.19
N ILE A 117 -14.17 33.05 17.15
CA ILE A 117 -13.18 34.11 16.91
C ILE A 117 -13.85 35.48 17.11
N PRO A 118 -13.34 36.36 18.00
CA PRO A 118 -11.99 36.38 18.59
C PRO A 118 -11.85 35.72 19.98
N GLY A 119 -12.79 34.90 20.44
CA GLY A 119 -12.65 34.23 21.73
C GLY A 119 -13.68 33.13 22.00
N GLY A 120 -13.21 32.07 22.67
CA GLY A 120 -13.96 30.86 23.01
C GLY A 120 -13.34 29.62 22.35
N VAL A 121 -12.97 28.64 23.17
CA VAL A 121 -12.56 27.29 22.73
C VAL A 121 -13.35 26.29 23.58
N GLU A 122 -14.06 25.38 22.92
CA GLU A 122 -14.83 24.31 23.55
C GLU A 122 -14.34 22.98 22.99
N SER A 123 -14.04 22.01 23.84
CA SER A 123 -13.64 20.67 23.40
C SER A 123 -14.49 19.58 24.05
N TYR A 124 -15.02 18.70 23.21
CA TYR A 124 -15.94 17.62 23.58
C TYR A 124 -15.66 16.40 22.70
N VAL A 125 -16.17 15.24 23.07
CA VAL A 125 -16.23 14.08 22.17
C VAL A 125 -17.66 13.83 21.73
N MET A 126 -17.81 13.36 20.49
CA MET A 126 -19.04 12.79 19.97
C MET A 126 -18.91 11.27 19.99
N ASP A 127 -19.86 10.59 20.62
CA ASP A 127 -19.92 9.12 20.59
C ASP A 127 -20.64 8.59 19.32
N LEU A 128 -20.76 7.26 19.21
CA LEU A 128 -21.42 6.58 18.10
C LEU A 128 -22.95 6.81 18.01
N ARG A 129 -23.54 7.52 18.99
CA ARG A 129 -24.96 7.93 19.01
C ARG A 129 -25.15 9.40 18.65
N GLY A 130 -24.06 10.17 18.59
CA GLY A 130 -24.07 11.62 18.43
C GLY A 130 -24.26 12.38 19.75
N GLU A 131 -24.06 11.74 20.91
CA GLU A 131 -24.13 12.41 22.21
C GLU A 131 -22.79 13.08 22.55
N LYS A 132 -22.83 14.29 23.14
CA LYS A 132 -21.65 15.07 23.54
C LYS A 132 -21.18 14.65 24.95
N HIS A 133 -19.91 14.30 25.09
CA HIS A 133 -19.25 14.00 26.37
C HIS A 133 -17.95 14.80 26.56
N GLU A 134 -17.38 14.78 27.77
CA GLU A 134 -16.13 15.49 28.10
C GLU A 134 -14.90 14.80 27.47
N ALA A 135 -13.95 15.59 26.94
CA ALA A 135 -12.70 15.09 26.37
C ALA A 135 -11.62 14.98 27.46
N THR A 136 -11.54 13.81 28.10
CA THR A 136 -10.59 13.51 29.20
C THR A 136 -9.13 13.42 28.73
N PRO A 137 -8.13 13.52 29.63
CA PRO A 137 -6.72 13.39 29.26
C PRO A 137 -6.37 12.07 28.53
N ASP A 138 -6.92 10.94 29.00
CA ASP A 138 -6.75 9.62 28.38
C ASP A 138 -7.27 9.61 26.93
N ILE A 139 -8.44 10.22 26.70
CA ILE A 139 -9.03 10.39 25.37
C ILE A 139 -8.11 11.23 24.49
N TRP A 140 -7.51 12.31 25.00
CA TRP A 140 -6.56 13.14 24.24
C TRP A 140 -5.32 12.35 23.82
N GLN A 141 -4.76 11.54 24.72
CA GLN A 141 -3.59 10.70 24.42
C GLN A 141 -3.90 9.61 23.38
N GLU A 142 -5.05 8.95 23.50
CA GLU A 142 -5.54 7.97 22.52
C GLU A 142 -5.81 8.61 21.14
N THR A 143 -6.31 9.85 21.14
CA THR A 143 -6.58 10.64 19.91
C THR A 143 -5.29 11.06 19.22
N TYR A 144 -4.30 11.53 19.98
CA TYR A 144 -2.96 11.86 19.50
C TYR A 144 -2.30 10.66 18.78
N ILE A 145 -2.26 9.50 19.43
CA ILE A 145 -1.73 8.28 18.80
C ILE A 145 -2.58 7.87 17.59
N SER A 146 -3.91 7.96 17.65
CA SER A 146 -4.78 7.66 16.49
C SER A 146 -4.45 8.55 15.28
N ALA A 147 -4.28 9.87 15.48
CA ALA A 147 -3.95 10.83 14.44
C ALA A 147 -2.53 10.63 13.87
N LEU A 148 -1.55 10.34 14.73
CA LEU A 148 -0.19 10.00 14.30
C LEU A 148 -0.17 8.72 13.47
N LEU A 149 -0.84 7.66 13.91
CA LEU A 149 -0.86 6.38 13.20
C LEU A 149 -1.58 6.47 11.85
N ARG A 150 -2.70 7.20 11.74
CA ARG A 150 -3.31 7.55 10.45
C ARG A 150 -2.31 8.24 9.52
N SER A 151 -1.57 9.22 10.05
CA SER A 151 -0.61 10.02 9.28
C SER A 151 0.64 9.23 8.86
N ILE A 152 1.09 8.29 9.70
CA ILE A 152 2.29 7.45 9.49
C ILE A 152 1.98 6.29 8.54
N LEU A 153 0.92 5.52 8.79
CA LEU A 153 0.63 4.31 8.02
C LEU A 153 0.05 4.65 6.64
N TYR A 154 -0.93 5.55 6.58
CA TYR A 154 -1.63 5.90 5.34
C TYR A 154 -0.96 7.04 4.54
N SER A 155 0.31 7.37 4.84
CA SER A 155 1.07 8.45 4.18
C SER A 155 1.06 8.34 2.65
N ASP A 156 1.31 7.14 2.11
CA ASP A 156 1.34 6.83 0.68
C ASP A 156 0.18 5.94 0.19
N ASP A 157 -0.75 5.54 1.08
CA ASP A 157 -1.88 4.65 0.76
C ASP A 157 -2.72 5.24 -0.38
N VAL A 158 -2.94 4.43 -1.43
CA VAL A 158 -3.65 4.84 -2.65
C VAL A 158 -5.10 5.20 -2.36
N ASN A 159 -5.72 4.57 -1.37
CA ASN A 159 -7.10 4.86 -0.94
C ASN A 159 -7.22 6.23 -0.23
N TYR A 160 -6.12 6.76 0.31
CA TYR A 160 -6.04 8.08 0.94
C TYR A 160 -5.63 9.20 -0.04
N ARG A 161 -5.70 8.98 -1.35
CA ARG A 161 -5.41 10.00 -2.39
C ARG A 161 -6.62 10.89 -2.69
N LEU A 162 -7.15 11.52 -1.65
CA LEU A 162 -8.28 12.44 -1.73
C LEU A 162 -7.90 13.78 -2.37
N ALA A 163 -8.80 14.34 -3.18
CA ALA A 163 -8.67 15.71 -3.65
C ALA A 163 -8.69 16.68 -2.45
N GLY A 164 -7.82 17.69 -2.46
CA GLY A 164 -7.78 18.72 -1.41
C GLY A 164 -7.41 18.24 -0.01
N PHE A 165 -6.78 17.06 0.13
CA PHE A 165 -6.33 16.54 1.42
C PHE A 165 -4.91 17.04 1.75
N ARG A 166 -4.79 17.84 2.81
CA ARG A 166 -3.54 18.47 3.24
C ARG A 166 -2.80 17.61 4.27
N LYS A 167 -1.71 16.97 3.86
CA LYS A 167 -0.87 16.16 4.76
C LYS A 167 0.30 17.00 5.28
N LEU A 168 0.44 17.12 6.59
CA LEU A 168 1.56 17.81 7.25
C LEU A 168 2.56 16.79 7.83
N ASP A 169 3.73 17.28 8.26
CA ASP A 169 4.70 16.48 9.01
C ASP A 169 4.14 16.11 10.41
N PRO A 170 3.81 14.83 10.68
CA PRO A 170 3.18 14.42 11.94
C PRO A 170 4.14 14.48 13.13
N ILE A 171 5.45 14.35 12.88
CA ILE A 171 6.52 14.43 13.88
C ILE A 171 7.57 15.41 13.32
N PRO A 172 7.39 16.74 13.52
CA PRO A 172 8.20 17.76 12.86
C PRO A 172 9.58 17.98 13.51
N ASN A 173 9.82 17.48 14.73
CA ASN A 173 11.06 17.66 15.46
C ASN A 173 11.32 16.53 16.48
N ILE A 174 12.47 16.59 17.18
CA ILE A 174 12.90 15.57 18.15
C ILE A 174 12.01 15.56 19.42
N GLU A 175 11.43 16.70 19.79
CA GLU A 175 10.54 16.82 20.96
C GLU A 175 9.22 16.07 20.72
N ALA A 176 8.65 16.22 19.51
CA ALA A 176 7.50 15.43 19.05
C ALA A 176 7.84 13.93 18.92
N GLU A 177 9.07 13.56 18.53
CA GLU A 177 9.51 12.15 18.51
C GLU A 177 9.55 11.57 19.93
N ALA A 178 10.04 12.33 20.91
CA ALA A 178 10.04 11.91 22.31
C ALA A 178 8.62 11.75 22.86
N HIS A 179 7.72 12.70 22.57
CA HIS A 179 6.32 12.65 23.00
C HIS A 179 5.55 11.50 22.34
N PHE A 180 5.79 11.22 21.05
CA PHE A 180 5.25 10.03 20.38
C PHE A 180 5.71 8.74 21.06
N LEU A 181 7.00 8.60 21.36
CA LEU A 181 7.55 7.44 22.06
C LEU A 181 6.94 7.26 23.47
N GLU A 182 6.78 8.35 24.22
CA GLU A 182 6.17 8.32 25.56
C GLU A 182 4.69 7.92 25.51
N ALA A 183 3.89 8.52 24.63
CA ALA A 183 2.48 8.16 24.47
C ALA A 183 2.30 6.73 23.92
N ALA A 184 3.20 6.28 23.04
CA ALA A 184 3.24 4.91 22.55
C ALA A 184 3.60 3.90 23.65
N GLU A 185 4.54 4.21 24.55
CA GLU A 185 4.90 3.37 25.69
C GLU A 185 3.73 3.17 26.66
N GLN A 186 2.98 4.24 26.93
CA GLN A 186 1.83 4.22 27.83
C GLN A 186 0.62 3.47 27.23
N LEU A 187 0.35 3.62 25.93
CA LEU A 187 -0.76 2.96 25.24
C LEU A 187 -0.41 1.60 24.62
N PHE A 188 0.85 1.14 24.70
CA PHE A 188 1.35 -0.07 24.02
C PHE A 188 0.45 -1.30 24.20
N PHE A 189 0.09 -1.63 25.45
CA PHE A 189 -0.71 -2.81 25.78
C PHE A 189 -2.22 -2.66 25.46
N LYS A 190 -2.68 -1.46 25.06
CA LYS A 190 -3.98 -1.23 24.41
C LYS A 190 -3.90 -1.35 22.87
N GLY A 191 -2.71 -1.42 22.27
CA GLY A 191 -2.50 -1.26 20.82
C GLY A 191 -3.32 -2.22 19.93
N TRP A 192 -3.63 -3.42 20.43
CA TRP A 192 -4.49 -4.39 19.75
C TRP A 192 -5.92 -3.88 19.46
N GLN A 193 -6.42 -2.92 20.24
CA GLN A 193 -7.76 -2.33 20.07
C GLN A 193 -7.91 -1.54 18.76
N LEU A 194 -6.79 -1.07 18.20
CA LEU A 194 -6.72 -0.35 16.92
C LEU A 194 -6.93 -1.24 15.70
N GLY A 195 -6.87 -2.57 15.85
CA GLY A 195 -6.79 -3.51 14.74
C GLY A 195 -5.36 -3.69 14.21
N SER A 196 -5.27 -4.37 13.07
CA SER A 196 -4.04 -4.89 12.47
C SER A 196 -4.12 -4.86 10.94
N ASP A 197 -3.00 -5.05 10.26
CA ASP A 197 -2.98 -5.08 8.79
C ASP A 197 -3.80 -6.23 8.20
N PRO A 198 -4.37 -6.11 6.98
CA PRO A 198 -5.35 -7.06 6.41
C PRO A 198 -4.81 -8.46 6.03
N GLU A 199 -3.61 -8.82 6.51
CA GLU A 199 -3.01 -10.15 6.44
C GLU A 199 -3.07 -10.88 7.81
N ILE A 200 -3.43 -10.19 8.89
CA ILE A 200 -3.53 -10.70 10.27
C ILE A 200 -5.01 -10.82 10.64
N GLN A 201 -5.43 -11.96 11.20
CA GLN A 201 -6.82 -12.18 11.61
C GLN A 201 -7.14 -11.54 12.96
N VAL A 202 -6.24 -11.73 13.94
CA VAL A 202 -6.41 -11.27 15.32
C VAL A 202 -5.25 -10.34 15.69
N ALA A 203 -5.56 -9.08 15.97
CA ALA A 203 -4.57 -8.12 16.45
C ALA A 203 -4.02 -8.55 17.82
N THR A 204 -2.70 -8.64 17.95
CA THR A 204 -2.00 -9.03 19.20
C THR A 204 -1.27 -7.84 19.81
N VAL A 205 -0.62 -8.04 20.97
CA VAL A 205 0.25 -7.02 21.60
C VAL A 205 1.37 -6.58 20.64
N VAL A 206 1.90 -7.49 19.83
CA VAL A 206 3.00 -7.21 18.87
C VAL A 206 2.57 -7.03 17.43
N SER A 207 1.36 -7.47 17.05
CA SER A 207 0.83 -7.40 15.67
C SER A 207 -0.43 -6.55 15.63
N ASN A 208 -0.26 -5.22 15.61
CA ASN A 208 -1.33 -4.24 15.56
C ASN A 208 -0.86 -2.93 14.88
N HIS A 209 -1.76 -1.98 14.62
CA HIS A 209 -1.40 -0.74 13.94
C HIS A 209 -0.44 0.17 14.74
N LEU A 210 -0.43 0.13 16.08
CA LEU A 210 0.56 0.89 16.87
C LEU A 210 1.97 0.33 16.66
N THR A 211 2.14 -1.00 16.73
CA THR A 211 3.45 -1.63 16.51
C THR A 211 3.91 -1.51 15.05
N ALA A 212 3.00 -1.66 14.09
CA ALA A 212 3.28 -1.40 12.68
C ALA A 212 3.71 0.05 12.42
N GLY A 213 3.04 1.03 13.05
CA GLY A 213 3.39 2.45 12.91
C GLY A 213 4.74 2.82 13.54
N ILE A 214 5.04 2.30 14.73
CA ILE A 214 6.36 2.45 15.37
C ILE A 214 7.44 1.83 14.48
N MET A 215 7.25 0.57 14.05
CA MET A 215 8.22 -0.11 13.20
C MET A 215 8.44 0.66 11.89
N LYS A 216 7.38 1.04 11.17
CA LYS A 216 7.48 1.85 9.94
C LYS A 216 8.31 3.12 10.16
N TYR A 217 7.94 3.93 11.16
CA TYR A 217 8.55 5.23 11.44
C TYR A 217 10.05 5.14 11.80
N PHE A 218 10.52 4.05 12.40
CA PHE A 218 11.93 3.88 12.73
C PHE A 218 12.71 3.05 11.70
N SER A 219 12.13 2.02 11.09
CA SER A 219 12.81 1.15 10.13
C SER A 219 13.01 1.80 8.76
N GLU A 220 12.00 2.53 8.23
CA GLU A 220 12.15 3.31 6.98
C GLU A 220 13.07 4.53 7.17
N ASN A 221 13.39 4.89 8.41
CA ASN A 221 14.35 5.92 8.77
C ASN A 221 15.74 5.33 9.13
N PHE A 222 15.85 4.00 9.18
CA PHE A 222 16.99 3.22 9.70
C PHE A 222 17.40 3.54 11.15
N ARG A 223 16.62 4.32 11.92
CA ARG A 223 16.96 4.80 13.28
C ARG A 223 16.42 3.85 14.35
N TYR A 224 16.88 2.61 14.26
CA TYR A 224 16.39 1.48 15.06
C TYR A 224 16.68 1.63 16.58
N GLU A 225 17.65 2.45 16.97
CA GLU A 225 18.00 2.64 18.39
C GLU A 225 16.81 3.16 19.21
N ARG A 226 15.98 4.02 18.60
CA ARG A 226 14.75 4.54 19.25
C ARG A 226 13.74 3.43 19.52
N ALA A 227 13.55 2.53 18.55
CA ALA A 227 12.67 1.37 18.69
C ALA A 227 13.23 0.37 19.72
N VAL A 228 14.54 0.10 19.72
CA VAL A 228 15.22 -0.72 20.74
C VAL A 228 15.00 -0.16 22.14
N ASN A 229 15.27 1.12 22.39
CA ASN A 229 15.09 1.75 23.70
C ASN A 229 13.63 1.69 24.22
N LEU A 230 12.64 1.66 23.32
CA LEU A 230 11.24 1.47 23.68
C LEU A 230 10.94 -0.01 24.00
N PHE A 231 11.30 -0.93 23.11
CA PHE A 231 10.98 -2.35 23.25
C PHE A 231 11.78 -3.05 24.36
N GLU A 232 13.00 -2.60 24.69
CA GLU A 232 13.76 -3.09 25.85
C GLU A 232 12.98 -2.93 27.17
N LYS A 233 12.29 -1.79 27.37
CA LYS A 233 11.45 -1.55 28.54
C LYS A 233 10.22 -2.46 28.55
N LEU A 234 9.55 -2.57 27.39
CA LEU A 234 8.26 -3.26 27.24
C LEU A 234 8.42 -4.79 27.32
N TYR A 235 9.55 -5.32 26.84
CA TYR A 235 9.94 -6.72 26.98
C TYR A 235 10.02 -7.21 28.44
N LEU A 236 10.26 -6.31 29.40
CA LEU A 236 10.21 -6.64 30.84
C LEU A 236 8.80 -6.93 31.37
N ARG A 237 7.75 -6.58 30.62
CA ARG A 237 6.34 -6.90 30.94
C ARG A 237 5.81 -8.08 30.14
N ASP A 238 6.19 -8.21 28.87
CA ASP A 238 5.71 -9.26 27.97
C ASP A 238 6.86 -9.82 27.10
N PRO A 239 7.24 -11.10 27.27
CA PRO A 239 8.26 -11.73 26.45
C PRO A 239 7.97 -11.76 24.95
N GLU A 240 6.71 -11.67 24.50
CA GLU A 240 6.39 -11.66 23.06
C GLU A 240 6.93 -10.42 22.35
N VAL A 241 7.08 -9.29 23.05
CA VAL A 241 7.69 -8.03 22.55
C VAL A 241 9.14 -8.22 22.08
N ALA A 242 9.79 -9.31 22.49
CA ALA A 242 11.07 -9.72 21.92
C ALA A 242 11.02 -9.90 20.39
N SER A 243 9.86 -10.13 19.77
CA SER A 243 9.75 -10.20 18.30
C SER A 243 10.08 -8.85 17.64
N LEU A 244 9.61 -7.74 18.21
CA LEU A 244 9.85 -6.38 17.71
C LEU A 244 11.27 -5.91 18.07
N LEU A 245 11.70 -6.18 19.31
CA LEU A 245 13.05 -5.89 19.77
C LEU A 245 14.13 -6.64 18.94
N ALA A 246 13.89 -7.90 18.61
CA ALA A 246 14.78 -8.71 17.78
C ALA A 246 14.88 -8.20 16.33
N GLN A 247 13.77 -7.73 15.74
CA GLN A 247 13.77 -7.06 14.44
C GLN A 247 14.57 -5.75 14.50
N ALA A 248 14.38 -4.94 15.54
CA ALA A 248 15.10 -3.69 15.71
C ALA A 248 16.62 -3.89 15.89
N TYR A 249 17.06 -4.89 16.68
CA TYR A 249 18.48 -5.26 16.75
C TYR A 249 19.04 -5.78 15.42
N ILE A 250 18.27 -6.57 14.64
CA ILE A 250 18.71 -6.99 13.29
C ILE A 250 18.87 -5.77 12.37
N GLY A 251 18.01 -4.77 12.49
CA GLY A 251 18.13 -3.49 11.77
C GLY A 251 19.39 -2.67 12.14
N MET A 252 19.93 -2.88 13.34
CA MET A 252 21.21 -2.32 13.82
C MET A 252 22.43 -3.21 13.52
N ASP A 253 22.28 -4.29 12.74
CA ASP A 253 23.30 -5.31 12.52
C ASP A 253 23.77 -6.04 13.82
N GLU A 254 23.00 -5.92 14.91
CA GLU A 254 23.26 -6.47 16.26
C GLU A 254 22.71 -7.90 16.45
N GLU A 255 23.01 -8.75 15.47
CA GLU A 255 22.43 -10.10 15.31
C GLU A 255 22.57 -10.99 16.54
N ILE A 256 23.70 -10.92 17.24
CA ILE A 256 23.99 -11.74 18.42
C ILE A 256 23.06 -11.36 19.59
N LYS A 257 22.74 -10.07 19.75
CA LYS A 257 21.77 -9.62 20.78
C LYS A 257 20.36 -10.11 20.43
N SER A 258 19.97 -9.94 19.16
CA SER A 258 18.69 -10.42 18.63
C SER A 258 18.46 -11.92 18.89
N VAL A 259 19.42 -12.78 18.50
CA VAL A 259 19.31 -14.24 18.69
C VAL A 259 19.25 -14.63 20.18
N ASN A 260 20.01 -13.97 21.05
CA ASN A 260 19.97 -14.23 22.49
C ASN A 260 18.62 -13.82 23.12
N ILE A 261 18.03 -12.71 22.67
CA ILE A 261 16.72 -12.23 23.11
C ILE A 261 15.60 -13.17 22.64
N LEU A 262 15.61 -13.58 21.36
CA LEU A 262 14.66 -14.58 20.85
C LEU A 262 14.76 -15.90 21.62
N TYR A 263 15.96 -16.38 21.93
CA TYR A 263 16.17 -17.59 22.74
C TYR A 263 15.69 -17.44 24.19
N GLY A 264 15.85 -16.26 24.79
CA GLY A 264 15.32 -15.94 26.13
C GLY A 264 13.80 -15.88 26.17
N ALA A 265 13.17 -15.32 25.12
CA ALA A 265 11.73 -15.21 25.00
C ALA A 265 11.05 -16.55 24.67
N LEU A 266 11.59 -17.32 23.71
CA LEU A 266 11.06 -18.64 23.31
C LEU A 266 11.13 -19.70 24.43
N LYS A 267 11.96 -19.48 25.46
CA LYS A 267 11.96 -20.29 26.69
C LYS A 267 10.76 -20.00 27.61
N GLN A 268 10.18 -18.80 27.52
CA GLN A 268 9.06 -18.35 28.34
C GLN A 268 7.74 -18.55 27.61
N ASN A 269 7.70 -18.17 26.32
CA ASN A 269 6.58 -18.42 25.41
C ASN A 269 7.08 -19.16 24.16
N SER A 270 7.08 -20.49 24.22
CA SER A 270 7.50 -21.36 23.11
C SER A 270 6.46 -21.49 21.97
N MET A 271 5.29 -20.87 22.14
CA MET A 271 4.15 -20.96 21.22
C MET A 271 3.86 -19.65 20.47
N SER A 272 4.65 -18.58 20.68
CA SER A 272 4.53 -17.36 19.87
C SER A 272 4.98 -17.60 18.43
N TYR A 273 4.04 -17.53 17.48
CA TYR A 273 4.37 -17.57 16.06
C TYR A 273 5.21 -16.33 15.64
N ALA A 274 5.03 -15.19 16.31
CA ALA A 274 5.76 -13.96 16.03
C ALA A 274 7.26 -14.10 16.34
N LEU A 275 7.63 -14.70 17.48
CA LEU A 275 9.03 -15.01 17.80
C LEU A 275 9.63 -16.02 16.79
N LEU A 276 8.86 -17.05 16.42
CA LEU A 276 9.29 -18.07 15.46
C LEU A 276 9.47 -17.50 14.04
N HIS A 277 8.65 -16.54 13.62
CA HIS A 277 8.78 -15.85 12.33
C HIS A 277 10.09 -15.07 12.23
N VAL A 278 10.41 -14.23 13.22
CA VAL A 278 11.64 -13.42 13.22
C VAL A 278 12.88 -14.33 13.22
N GLN A 279 12.83 -15.44 13.97
CA GLN A 279 13.92 -16.42 13.96
C GLN A 279 14.02 -17.17 12.62
N ALA A 280 12.90 -17.50 11.98
CA ALA A 280 12.88 -18.14 10.66
C ALA A 280 13.43 -17.21 9.56
N ASP A 281 13.06 -15.93 9.57
CA ASP A 281 13.54 -14.93 8.61
C ASP A 281 15.02 -14.61 8.79
N PHE A 282 15.50 -14.53 10.04
CA PHE A 282 16.92 -14.48 10.32
C PHE A 282 17.67 -15.70 9.74
N LEU A 283 17.14 -16.91 9.92
CA LEU A 283 17.75 -18.13 9.38
C LEU A 283 17.69 -18.20 7.83
N LEU A 284 16.63 -17.72 7.20
CA LEU A 284 16.56 -17.56 5.74
C LEU A 284 17.66 -16.61 5.23
N SER A 285 17.85 -15.45 5.86
CA SER A 285 18.90 -14.49 5.48
C SER A 285 20.32 -15.05 5.58
N LYS A 286 20.53 -16.06 6.45
CA LYS A 286 21.80 -16.80 6.62
C LYS A 286 21.87 -18.11 5.81
N GLY A 287 20.91 -18.36 4.92
CA GLY A 287 20.86 -19.57 4.08
C GLY A 287 20.62 -20.87 4.86
N ARG A 288 20.11 -20.81 6.09
CA ARG A 288 19.81 -21.96 6.97
C ARG A 288 18.35 -22.39 6.81
N THR A 289 17.97 -22.68 5.57
CA THR A 289 16.60 -23.04 5.18
C THR A 289 16.08 -24.29 5.90
N ASP A 290 16.95 -25.23 6.24
CA ASP A 290 16.61 -26.46 6.96
C ASP A 290 16.17 -26.21 8.42
N TYR A 291 16.65 -25.13 9.06
CA TYR A 291 16.16 -24.70 10.37
C TYR A 291 14.94 -23.79 10.24
N ALA A 292 14.94 -22.87 9.26
CA ALA A 292 13.79 -22.01 8.98
C ALA A 292 12.51 -22.84 8.72
N LEU A 293 12.60 -23.95 7.99
CA LEU A 293 11.47 -24.85 7.72
C LEU A 293 10.89 -25.48 8.99
N LYS A 294 11.74 -25.83 9.98
CA LYS A 294 11.29 -26.41 11.24
C LYS A 294 10.52 -25.37 12.05
N LEU A 295 11.02 -24.14 12.12
CA LEU A 295 10.38 -23.04 12.84
C LEU A 295 9.10 -22.55 12.16
N ALA A 296 9.06 -22.45 10.82
CA ALA A 296 7.84 -22.07 10.10
C ALA A 296 6.74 -23.13 10.23
N LYS A 297 7.09 -24.42 10.23
CA LYS A 297 6.14 -25.50 10.57
C LYS A 297 5.66 -25.42 12.01
N GLN A 298 6.53 -25.07 12.96
CA GLN A 298 6.12 -24.82 14.34
C GLN A 298 5.18 -23.62 14.43
N ALA A 299 5.45 -22.52 13.74
CA ALA A 299 4.61 -21.32 13.71
C ALA A 299 3.20 -21.61 13.18
N VAL A 300 3.08 -22.41 12.11
CA VAL A 300 1.78 -22.90 11.60
C VAL A 300 1.07 -23.79 12.63
N ASN A 301 1.79 -24.65 13.36
CA ASN A 301 1.20 -25.46 14.43
C ASN A 301 0.75 -24.60 15.63
N CYS A 302 1.39 -23.45 15.88
CA CYS A 302 1.02 -22.52 16.94
C CYS A 302 -0.23 -21.69 16.58
N ALA A 303 -0.31 -21.17 15.35
CA ALA A 303 -1.42 -20.36 14.86
C ALA A 303 -1.86 -20.80 13.45
N PRO A 304 -2.59 -21.93 13.33
CA PRO A 304 -3.03 -22.48 12.04
C PRO A 304 -4.18 -21.69 11.40
N SER A 305 -4.85 -20.81 12.14
CA SER A 305 -5.88 -19.90 11.61
C SER A 305 -5.32 -18.60 11.02
N GLU A 306 -4.05 -18.26 11.30
CA GLU A 306 -3.43 -17.02 10.84
C GLU A 306 -2.83 -17.18 9.43
N PHE A 307 -3.19 -16.30 8.50
CA PHE A 307 -2.68 -16.33 7.13
C PHE A 307 -1.16 -16.20 7.07
N VAL A 308 -0.59 -15.33 7.92
CA VAL A 308 0.85 -15.03 7.94
C VAL A 308 1.74 -16.25 8.21
N THR A 309 1.26 -17.26 8.95
CA THR A 309 2.06 -18.45 9.27
C THR A 309 2.20 -19.37 8.05
N TRP A 310 1.09 -19.62 7.35
CA TRP A 310 1.05 -20.37 6.09
C TRP A 310 1.78 -19.62 4.95
N ALA A 311 1.64 -18.29 4.88
CA ALA A 311 2.38 -17.46 3.94
C ALA A 311 3.89 -17.54 4.17
N LYS A 312 4.35 -17.49 5.44
CA LYS A 312 5.77 -17.63 5.79
C LYS A 312 6.29 -19.03 5.49
N LEU A 313 5.53 -20.09 5.79
CA LEU A 313 5.91 -21.46 5.45
C LEU A 313 5.99 -21.67 3.91
N THR A 314 5.07 -21.06 3.16
CA THR A 314 5.10 -21.07 1.68
C THR A 314 6.36 -20.39 1.15
N GLU A 315 6.74 -19.23 1.70
CA GLU A 315 7.97 -18.54 1.34
C GLU A 315 9.23 -19.38 1.62
N VAL A 316 9.31 -20.03 2.79
CA VAL A 316 10.43 -20.92 3.13
C VAL A 316 10.52 -22.08 2.13
N TYR A 317 9.39 -22.66 1.73
CA TYR A 317 9.37 -23.73 0.72
C TYR A 317 9.82 -23.26 -0.68
N ILE A 318 9.46 -22.03 -1.09
CA ILE A 318 9.94 -21.42 -2.35
C ILE A 318 11.46 -21.23 -2.35
N GLU A 319 12.07 -20.81 -1.23
CA GLU A 319 13.54 -20.67 -1.15
C GLU A 319 14.30 -22.00 -0.97
N ILE A 320 13.60 -23.07 -0.57
CA ILE A 320 14.13 -24.45 -0.58
C ILE A 320 14.10 -25.07 -1.99
N GLY A 321 13.20 -24.60 -2.86
CA GLY A 321 12.94 -25.21 -4.16
C GLY A 321 11.99 -26.42 -4.11
N ASP A 322 11.26 -26.60 -3.00
CA ASP A 322 10.19 -27.59 -2.87
C ASP A 322 8.86 -26.93 -3.24
N TYR A 323 8.68 -26.75 -4.55
CA TYR A 323 7.54 -26.02 -5.13
C TYR A 323 6.20 -26.77 -4.99
N GLU A 324 6.24 -28.10 -4.90
CA GLU A 324 5.05 -28.92 -4.63
C GLU A 324 4.53 -28.68 -3.21
N SER A 325 5.40 -28.71 -2.19
CA SER A 325 5.02 -28.32 -0.84
C SER A 325 4.63 -26.84 -0.75
N ALA A 326 5.29 -25.94 -1.51
CA ALA A 326 4.91 -24.53 -1.55
C ALA A 326 3.47 -24.33 -2.02
N LEU A 327 3.08 -24.96 -3.14
CA LEU A 327 1.70 -24.89 -3.65
C LEU A 327 0.69 -25.51 -2.68
N LEU A 328 1.00 -26.67 -2.10
CA LEU A 328 0.14 -27.33 -1.09
C LEU A 328 -0.03 -26.47 0.18
N THR A 329 1.01 -25.75 0.59
CA THR A 329 0.98 -24.81 1.72
C THR A 329 0.17 -23.57 1.38
N LEU A 330 0.37 -23.00 0.19
CA LEU A 330 -0.38 -21.83 -0.30
C LEU A 330 -1.89 -22.14 -0.36
N ASN A 331 -2.28 -23.29 -0.91
CA ASN A 331 -3.66 -23.77 -0.95
C ASN A 331 -4.26 -24.04 0.44
N SER A 332 -3.43 -24.13 1.48
CA SER A 332 -3.86 -24.30 2.87
C SER A 332 -3.94 -22.97 3.64
N CYS A 333 -3.62 -21.83 3.00
CA CYS A 333 -3.73 -20.51 3.62
C CYS A 333 -5.20 -20.15 3.94
N PRO A 334 -5.53 -19.77 5.19
CA PRO A 334 -6.83 -19.21 5.52
C PRO A 334 -6.95 -17.80 4.92
N MET A 335 -8.05 -17.51 4.23
CA MET A 335 -8.23 -16.26 3.48
C MET A 335 -9.24 -15.34 4.18
N PHE A 336 -8.88 -14.07 4.36
CA PHE A 336 -9.68 -13.10 5.12
C PHE A 336 -10.34 -12.06 4.22
N THR A 337 -11.51 -11.59 4.64
CA THR A 337 -12.21 -10.45 4.02
C THR A 337 -11.41 -9.17 4.24
N TYR A 338 -11.01 -8.51 3.15
CA TYR A 338 -10.38 -7.19 3.22
C TYR A 338 -11.42 -6.15 3.67
N ASN A 339 -11.11 -5.43 4.75
CA ASN A 339 -11.84 -4.22 5.13
C ASN A 339 -11.34 -3.04 4.28
N GLU A 340 -12.25 -2.21 3.78
CA GLU A 340 -11.86 -0.95 3.14
C GLU A 340 -11.43 0.08 4.18
N ARG A 341 -10.54 1.00 3.79
CA ARG A 341 -10.08 2.09 4.65
C ARG A 341 -11.24 3.02 5.03
N ASP A 342 -11.28 3.45 6.28
CA ASP A 342 -12.30 4.36 6.78
C ASP A 342 -12.28 5.70 6.03
N MET A 343 -13.43 6.12 5.50
CA MET A 343 -13.52 7.27 4.60
C MET A 343 -14.79 8.10 4.81
N HIS A 344 -14.69 9.42 4.65
CA HIS A 344 -15.83 10.32 4.80
C HIS A 344 -16.88 10.09 3.70
N ARG A 345 -18.16 10.09 4.07
CA ARG A 345 -19.31 10.08 3.15
C ARG A 345 -19.93 11.47 3.08
N MET A 346 -19.21 12.43 2.49
CA MET A 346 -19.65 13.83 2.45
C MET A 346 -20.73 14.10 1.39
N PRO A 347 -21.59 15.12 1.62
CA PRO A 347 -22.45 15.71 0.58
C PRO A 347 -21.64 16.25 -0.61
N SER A 348 -22.31 16.44 -1.75
CA SER A 348 -21.69 17.12 -2.90
C SER A 348 -21.48 18.61 -2.59
N PRO A 349 -20.24 19.14 -2.68
CA PRO A 349 -19.95 20.52 -2.34
C PRO A 349 -20.54 21.50 -3.36
N ALA A 350 -21.05 22.64 -2.89
CA ALA A 350 -21.61 23.70 -3.73
C ALA A 350 -20.57 24.39 -4.63
N LYS A 351 -19.30 24.40 -4.17
CA LYS A 351 -18.13 24.95 -4.88
C LYS A 351 -16.88 24.27 -4.32
N THR A 352 -15.91 23.98 -5.18
CA THR A 352 -14.59 23.47 -4.78
C THR A 352 -13.52 24.50 -5.13
N HIS A 353 -12.56 24.70 -4.22
CA HIS A 353 -11.42 25.60 -4.40
C HIS A 353 -10.12 24.85 -4.14
N LEU A 354 -9.31 24.65 -5.17
CA LEU A 354 -8.00 24.00 -5.07
C LEU A 354 -6.93 25.00 -5.55
N PRO A 355 -6.39 25.86 -4.67
CA PRO A 355 -5.39 26.85 -5.05
C PRO A 355 -4.05 26.17 -5.33
N ILE A 356 -3.35 26.59 -6.39
CA ILE A 356 -1.98 26.17 -6.66
C ILE A 356 -1.05 27.27 -6.17
N LYS A 357 -0.13 26.93 -5.25
CA LYS A 357 0.84 27.87 -4.69
C LYS A 357 1.65 28.52 -5.82
N GLN A 358 1.74 29.85 -5.86
CA GLN A 358 2.31 30.57 -7.02
C GLN A 358 3.75 30.15 -7.34
N ASP A 359 4.54 29.80 -6.32
CA ASP A 359 5.91 29.28 -6.49
C ASP A 359 5.97 27.96 -7.28
N ILE A 360 4.93 27.13 -7.20
CA ILE A 360 4.82 25.87 -7.95
C ILE A 360 4.40 26.13 -9.40
N VAL A 361 3.53 27.11 -9.64
CA VAL A 361 3.21 27.59 -11.00
C VAL A 361 4.48 28.15 -11.66
N ASN A 362 5.20 29.02 -10.94
CA ASN A 362 6.44 29.64 -11.38
C ASN A 362 7.58 28.63 -11.62
N ALA A 363 7.51 27.43 -11.05
CA ALA A 363 8.52 26.40 -11.26
C ALA A 363 8.47 25.78 -12.67
N GLY A 364 7.30 25.74 -13.32
CA GLY A 364 7.12 25.18 -14.66
C GLY A 364 7.47 23.68 -14.81
N LEU A 365 7.68 22.96 -13.70
CA LEU A 365 8.14 21.56 -13.70
C LEU A 365 7.01 20.53 -13.85
N LEU A 366 5.74 20.99 -13.84
CA LEU A 366 4.55 20.17 -14.02
C LEU A 366 3.99 20.46 -15.40
N GLU A 367 4.04 19.46 -16.28
CA GLU A 367 3.52 19.57 -17.64
C GLU A 367 1.97 19.64 -17.66
N GLU A 368 1.42 20.24 -18.71
CA GLU A 368 -0.04 20.25 -18.94
C GLU A 368 -0.50 18.90 -19.51
N ASP A 369 -1.63 18.41 -19.01
CA ASP A 369 -2.11 17.06 -19.30
C ASP A 369 -2.76 16.98 -20.68
N ASN A 370 -1.98 16.56 -21.68
CA ASN A 370 -2.45 16.20 -23.01
C ASN A 370 -3.27 14.90 -22.95
N GLY A 371 -4.52 14.99 -22.49
CA GLY A 371 -5.35 13.83 -22.08
C GLY A 371 -5.57 12.68 -23.08
N ARG A 372 -5.05 12.76 -24.31
CA ARG A 372 -4.86 11.62 -25.22
C ARG A 372 -3.90 10.57 -24.65
N ASP A 373 -2.82 11.00 -23.98
CA ASP A 373 -1.84 10.08 -23.37
C ASP A 373 -2.35 9.41 -22.08
N ASN A 374 -3.54 9.83 -21.61
CA ASN A 374 -4.27 9.16 -20.54
C ASN A 374 -5.18 8.01 -21.01
N GLU A 375 -5.55 7.96 -22.30
CA GLU A 375 -6.31 6.83 -22.88
C GLU A 375 -5.47 5.54 -22.82
N ALA A 376 -6.13 4.37 -22.79
CA ALA A 376 -5.45 3.07 -22.82
C ALA A 376 -6.38 1.95 -23.31
N ASP A 377 -5.80 0.84 -23.77
CA ASP A 377 -6.57 -0.35 -24.17
C ASP A 377 -7.44 -0.86 -23.01
N VAL A 378 -8.72 -1.11 -23.31
CA VAL A 378 -9.71 -1.68 -22.40
C VAL A 378 -9.26 -3.06 -21.88
N ALA A 379 -8.48 -3.82 -22.64
CA ALA A 379 -7.88 -5.07 -22.18
C ALA A 379 -6.84 -4.87 -21.07
N LEU A 380 -6.00 -3.83 -21.18
CA LEU A 380 -4.99 -3.48 -20.18
C LEU A 380 -5.63 -2.89 -18.92
N LEU A 381 -6.65 -2.03 -19.08
CA LEU A 381 -7.43 -1.47 -17.97
C LEU A 381 -8.26 -2.52 -17.21
N ARG A 382 -8.52 -3.69 -17.81
CA ARG A 382 -9.27 -4.80 -17.21
C ARG A 382 -8.39 -5.93 -16.67
N LEU A 383 -7.07 -5.76 -16.59
CA LEU A 383 -6.21 -6.72 -15.90
C LEU A 383 -6.73 -6.96 -14.47
N PRO A 384 -6.90 -8.22 -14.02
CA PRO A 384 -7.53 -8.48 -12.72
C PRO A 384 -6.57 -8.34 -11.53
N ALA A 385 -5.26 -8.56 -11.71
CA ALA A 385 -4.28 -8.52 -10.62
C ALA A 385 -4.24 -7.18 -9.83
N PRO A 386 -4.31 -5.99 -10.45
CA PRO A 386 -4.38 -4.71 -9.75
C PRO A 386 -5.58 -4.50 -8.80
N SER A 387 -6.63 -5.32 -8.91
CA SER A 387 -7.82 -5.24 -8.05
C SER A 387 -7.71 -6.06 -6.75
N LEU A 388 -6.75 -6.99 -6.66
CA LEU A 388 -6.56 -7.85 -5.48
C LEU A 388 -6.19 -7.04 -4.23
N ARG A 389 -6.69 -7.46 -3.06
CA ARG A 389 -6.44 -6.82 -1.75
C ARG A 389 -6.19 -7.85 -0.66
N GLY A 390 -5.57 -7.42 0.45
CA GLY A 390 -5.29 -8.23 1.64
C GLY A 390 -4.60 -9.57 1.32
N THR A 391 -5.03 -10.62 2.03
CA THR A 391 -4.57 -12.01 1.86
C THR A 391 -4.47 -12.47 0.39
N PHE A 392 -5.45 -12.13 -0.48
CA PHE A 392 -5.43 -12.50 -1.89
C PHE A 392 -4.30 -11.84 -2.69
N ALA A 393 -3.98 -10.57 -2.40
CA ALA A 393 -2.85 -9.88 -3.03
C ALA A 393 -1.51 -10.48 -2.60
N LYS A 394 -1.38 -10.84 -1.31
CA LYS A 394 -0.16 -11.47 -0.78
C LYS A 394 0.02 -12.91 -1.27
N ALA A 395 -1.06 -13.69 -1.34
CA ALA A 395 -1.04 -15.01 -1.96
C ALA A 395 -0.64 -14.94 -3.45
N TYR A 396 -1.13 -13.92 -4.17
CA TYR A 396 -0.73 -13.68 -5.56
C TYR A 396 0.76 -13.33 -5.68
N SER A 397 1.33 -12.51 -4.80
CA SER A 397 2.76 -12.19 -4.86
C SER A 397 3.66 -13.40 -4.55
N LEU A 398 3.20 -14.36 -3.74
CA LEU A 398 3.87 -15.65 -3.56
C LEU A 398 3.79 -16.50 -4.83
N LEU A 399 2.65 -16.50 -5.53
CA LEU A 399 2.48 -17.22 -6.79
C LEU A 399 3.34 -16.61 -7.93
N THR A 400 3.47 -15.27 -8.01
CA THR A 400 4.40 -14.65 -8.99
C THR A 400 5.85 -14.89 -8.62
N LYS A 401 6.21 -14.88 -7.32
CA LYS A 401 7.56 -15.27 -6.83
C LYS A 401 7.91 -16.71 -7.21
N LEU A 402 6.93 -17.61 -7.18
CA LEU A 402 7.09 -19.01 -7.57
C LEU A 402 7.24 -19.17 -9.10
N VAL A 403 6.37 -18.55 -9.92
CA VAL A 403 6.51 -18.66 -11.40
C VAL A 403 7.80 -18.02 -11.91
N ALA A 404 8.28 -16.95 -11.25
CA ALA A 404 9.57 -16.33 -11.58
C ALA A 404 10.79 -17.24 -11.29
N LYS A 405 10.64 -18.32 -10.50
CA LYS A 405 11.68 -19.30 -10.21
C LYS A 405 11.69 -20.50 -11.16
N ILE A 406 10.51 -20.95 -11.64
CA ILE A 406 10.38 -22.21 -12.42
C ILE A 406 9.74 -22.06 -13.81
N GLY A 407 9.14 -20.92 -14.14
CA GLY A 407 8.37 -20.73 -15.37
C GLY A 407 6.95 -21.30 -15.31
N TRP A 408 6.16 -20.98 -16.33
CA TRP A 408 4.72 -21.32 -16.38
C TRP A 408 4.48 -22.83 -16.50
N ASP A 409 5.19 -23.50 -17.40
CA ASP A 409 4.91 -24.90 -17.74
C ASP A 409 5.28 -25.86 -16.59
N GLU A 410 6.36 -25.59 -15.85
CA GLU A 410 6.71 -26.35 -14.64
C GLU A 410 5.76 -26.05 -13.48
N LEU A 411 5.24 -24.81 -13.38
CA LEU A 411 4.18 -24.46 -12.43
C LEU A 411 2.88 -25.21 -12.76
N LEU A 412 2.49 -25.34 -14.04
CA LEU A 412 1.35 -26.17 -14.44
C LEU A 412 1.59 -27.66 -14.13
N LYS A 413 2.81 -28.19 -14.33
CA LYS A 413 3.16 -29.56 -13.93
C LYS A 413 3.02 -29.75 -12.42
N CYS A 414 3.60 -28.87 -11.59
CA CYS A 414 3.49 -28.92 -10.13
C CYS A 414 2.04 -28.77 -9.65
N ARG A 415 1.23 -27.91 -10.28
CA ARG A 415 -0.22 -27.82 -10.05
C ARG A 415 -0.89 -29.17 -10.35
N SER A 416 -0.56 -29.78 -11.49
CA SER A 416 -1.17 -31.04 -11.94
C SER A 416 -0.73 -32.27 -11.13
N SER A 417 0.47 -32.27 -10.51
CA SER A 417 0.93 -33.37 -9.67
C SER A 417 0.23 -33.37 -8.31
N VAL A 418 0.12 -32.19 -7.67
CA VAL A 418 -0.41 -32.06 -6.30
C VAL A 418 -1.93 -31.90 -6.22
N PHE A 419 -2.59 -31.36 -7.25
CA PHE A 419 -4.03 -31.01 -7.20
C PHE A 419 -4.96 -31.86 -8.08
N VAL A 420 -6.22 -31.89 -7.65
CA VAL A 420 -7.44 -32.27 -8.37
C VAL A 420 -8.29 -31.02 -8.54
N MET A 421 -8.90 -30.84 -9.70
CA MET A 421 -9.86 -29.77 -9.95
C MET A 421 -11.24 -30.14 -9.38
N GLU A 422 -12.05 -29.16 -8.97
CA GLU A 422 -13.38 -29.45 -8.42
C GLU A 422 -14.29 -30.15 -9.46
N GLU A 423 -14.16 -29.80 -10.74
CA GLU A 423 -14.89 -30.44 -11.85
C GLU A 423 -14.48 -31.92 -12.01
N GLU A 424 -13.19 -32.24 -11.96
CA GLU A 424 -12.67 -33.61 -12.02
C GLU A 424 -13.20 -34.45 -10.84
N TYR A 425 -13.19 -33.86 -9.63
CA TYR A 425 -13.70 -34.49 -8.43
C TYR A 425 -15.22 -34.73 -8.50
N ARG A 426 -16.00 -33.75 -9.00
CA ARG A 426 -17.44 -33.89 -9.25
C ARG A 426 -17.72 -34.99 -10.28
N MET A 427 -17.01 -34.99 -11.40
CA MET A 427 -17.16 -36.01 -12.45
C MET A 427 -16.80 -37.41 -11.95
N GLN A 428 -15.71 -37.57 -11.17
CA GLN A 428 -15.40 -38.85 -10.52
C GLN A 428 -16.53 -39.28 -9.57
N LYS A 429 -17.02 -38.36 -8.72
CA LYS A 429 -18.08 -38.67 -7.75
C LYS A 429 -19.38 -39.11 -8.46
N ALA A 430 -19.78 -38.41 -9.51
CA ALA A 430 -20.92 -38.78 -10.34
C ALA A 430 -20.71 -40.17 -10.99
N ALA A 431 -19.55 -40.41 -11.62
CA ALA A 431 -19.22 -41.70 -12.23
C ALA A 431 -19.13 -42.84 -11.19
N GLU A 432 -18.77 -42.55 -9.94
CA GLU A 432 -18.83 -43.50 -8.84
C GLU A 432 -20.26 -43.78 -8.37
N GLU A 433 -21.12 -42.77 -8.29
CA GLU A 433 -22.53 -42.91 -7.95
C GLU A 433 -23.30 -43.66 -9.05
N GLU A 434 -22.97 -43.46 -10.32
CA GLU A 434 -23.40 -44.31 -11.44
C GLU A 434 -22.88 -45.74 -11.31
N ARG A 435 -21.58 -45.96 -11.06
CA ARG A 435 -20.98 -47.30 -10.86
C ARG A 435 -21.59 -48.02 -9.65
N LYS A 436 -21.97 -47.31 -8.59
CA LYS A 436 -22.70 -47.84 -7.43
C LYS A 436 -24.14 -48.21 -7.82
N SER A 437 -24.84 -47.35 -8.56
CA SER A 437 -26.19 -47.59 -9.06
C SER A 437 -26.28 -48.79 -10.01
N GLN A 438 -25.34 -48.91 -10.96
CA GLN A 438 -25.25 -50.04 -11.89
C GLN A 438 -24.94 -51.37 -11.18
N LYS A 439 -24.20 -51.35 -10.06
CA LYS A 439 -23.99 -52.54 -9.21
C LYS A 439 -25.26 -52.99 -8.49
N ILE A 440 -26.13 -52.08 -8.10
CA ILE A 440 -27.42 -52.39 -7.45
C ILE A 440 -28.42 -53.00 -8.45
N VAL A 441 -28.42 -52.55 -9.70
CA VAL A 441 -29.30 -53.10 -10.77
C VAL A 441 -28.92 -54.53 -11.17
N ASN A 442 -27.65 -54.92 -11.07
CA ASN A 442 -27.18 -56.24 -11.50
C ASN A 442 -27.37 -57.38 -10.47
N THR A 443 -27.90 -57.10 -9.27
CA THR A 443 -28.26 -58.14 -8.28
C THR A 443 -29.74 -58.51 -8.36
N SER A 444 -30.11 -59.30 -9.37
CA SER A 444 -31.43 -59.94 -9.44
C SER A 444 -31.55 -61.04 -8.36
N PRO A 445 -32.55 -61.01 -7.47
CA PRO A 445 -32.75 -62.08 -6.48
C PRO A 445 -33.34 -63.35 -7.12
N PRO A 446 -33.01 -64.56 -6.63
CA PRO A 446 -33.74 -65.77 -6.97
C PRO A 446 -35.21 -65.70 -6.53
N GLN A 447 -36.08 -66.42 -7.23
CA GLN A 447 -37.50 -66.50 -6.91
C GLN A 447 -37.74 -67.25 -5.59
N GLU A 448 -38.55 -66.67 -4.70
CA GLU A 448 -39.63 -67.45 -4.08
C GLU A 448 -40.87 -66.58 -3.81
N LYS A 449 -41.95 -67.20 -3.31
CA LYS A 449 -43.33 -66.73 -3.50
C LYS A 449 -43.88 -66.09 -2.23
N GLU A 450 -44.69 -65.04 -2.38
CA GLU A 450 -45.98 -65.01 -1.67
C GLU A 450 -47.05 -64.11 -2.34
N ILE A 451 -48.23 -64.72 -2.54
CA ILE A 451 -49.62 -64.23 -2.42
C ILE A 451 -50.02 -62.81 -2.93
N LYS A 452 -51.13 -62.79 -3.69
CA LYS A 452 -51.88 -61.60 -4.18
C LYS A 452 -52.57 -60.86 -3.00
N SER A 453 -53.09 -59.62 -3.10
CA SER A 453 -53.76 -58.97 -4.25
C SER A 453 -53.94 -57.45 -4.03
N GLU A 454 -54.04 -56.69 -5.13
CA GLU A 454 -55.04 -55.62 -5.46
C GLU A 454 -55.49 -54.61 -4.36
N GLU A 455 -55.73 -53.31 -4.58
CA GLU A 455 -55.73 -52.36 -5.73
C GLU A 455 -55.94 -50.93 -5.13
N ALA A 456 -55.74 -49.75 -5.76
CA ALA A 456 -55.20 -49.32 -7.06
C ALA A 456 -54.70 -47.84 -6.97
N ALA A 457 -54.13 -47.30 -8.06
CA ALA A 457 -53.63 -45.92 -8.21
C ALA A 457 -54.78 -44.85 -8.34
N ASN A 458 -54.61 -43.55 -8.61
CA ASN A 458 -53.51 -42.70 -9.18
C ASN A 458 -53.88 -41.20 -8.90
N ALA A 459 -53.16 -40.09 -9.19
CA ALA A 459 -51.88 -39.79 -9.87
C ALA A 459 -51.44 -38.32 -9.58
N LYS A 460 -50.20 -37.94 -9.97
CA LYS A 460 -49.71 -36.55 -10.30
C LYS A 460 -49.60 -35.53 -9.13
N THR A 461 -48.80 -34.44 -9.15
CA THR A 461 -47.61 -33.96 -9.95
C THR A 461 -46.94 -32.76 -9.23
N ASN A 462 -45.67 -32.48 -9.57
CA ASN A 462 -44.95 -31.19 -9.45
C ASN A 462 -44.59 -30.62 -8.04
N GLY A 463 -43.31 -30.21 -7.90
CA GLY A 463 -43.04 -28.78 -7.63
C GLY A 463 -42.00 -28.39 -6.56
N VAL A 464 -40.91 -27.75 -7.02
CA VAL A 464 -40.27 -26.55 -6.42
C VAL A 464 -39.56 -26.66 -5.04
N ASN A 465 -38.21 -26.62 -5.08
CA ASN A 465 -37.31 -25.62 -4.44
C ASN A 465 -37.75 -24.96 -3.09
N ASP A 466 -36.92 -24.75 -2.05
CA ASP A 466 -35.47 -24.54 -1.96
C ASP A 466 -34.99 -24.40 -0.49
N LEU A 467 -33.68 -24.21 -0.33
CA LEU A 467 -32.85 -23.87 0.84
C LEU A 467 -33.46 -23.07 2.01
N SER A 468 -33.18 -23.53 3.24
CA SER A 468 -32.20 -22.85 4.12
C SER A 468 -31.87 -23.66 5.38
N GLN A 469 -30.58 -23.69 5.78
CA GLN A 469 -30.15 -24.17 7.10
C GLN A 469 -29.10 -23.23 7.68
N SER A 470 -29.31 -22.84 8.94
CA SER A 470 -28.41 -21.99 9.73
C SER A 470 -27.34 -22.82 10.44
N VAL A 471 -26.08 -22.40 10.36
CA VAL A 471 -24.98 -22.96 11.17
C VAL A 471 -25.03 -22.37 12.58
N GLN A 472 -24.75 -23.18 13.60
CA GLN A 472 -24.79 -22.77 15.01
C GLN A 472 -23.46 -22.20 15.50
N THR A 473 -23.51 -21.14 16.29
CA THR A 473 -22.36 -20.64 17.07
C THR A 473 -22.34 -21.31 18.44
N ILE A 474 -21.16 -21.73 18.91
CA ILE A 474 -20.98 -22.28 20.26
C ILE A 474 -20.33 -21.22 21.15
N SER A 475 -20.97 -20.94 22.28
CA SER A 475 -20.46 -20.10 23.38
C SER A 475 -19.89 -20.96 24.50
N ILE A 476 -18.78 -20.53 25.09
CA ILE A 476 -18.27 -21.03 26.38
C ILE A 476 -18.06 -19.81 27.29
N SER A 477 -18.31 -19.99 28.58
CA SER A 477 -18.30 -18.95 29.61
C SER A 477 -17.40 -19.34 30.80
N ASP A 478 -17.43 -18.50 31.83
CA ASP A 478 -16.94 -18.70 33.20
C ASP A 478 -15.43 -18.40 33.46
N ASP A 479 -15.02 -18.04 34.68
CA ASP A 479 -15.35 -16.83 35.46
C ASP A 479 -14.38 -16.67 36.68
N LEU A 480 -14.32 -15.46 37.26
CA LEU A 480 -13.92 -15.10 38.65
C LEU A 480 -12.45 -15.17 39.18
N ASP A 481 -12.09 -14.04 39.84
CA ASP A 481 -11.28 -13.81 41.08
C ASP A 481 -9.78 -14.24 41.22
N GLY A 482 -8.91 -13.52 41.96
CA GLY A 482 -9.03 -12.21 42.64
C GLY A 482 -7.91 -11.92 43.69
N ASP A 483 -7.65 -10.63 43.99
CA ASP A 483 -6.81 -10.05 45.09
C ASP A 483 -5.26 -10.36 45.11
N GLY A 484 -4.34 -9.54 45.67
CA GLY A 484 -4.42 -8.16 46.18
C GLY A 484 -3.19 -7.69 47.03
N SER A 485 -2.71 -6.43 46.84
CA SER A 485 -1.82 -5.64 47.75
C SER A 485 -0.34 -6.12 47.97
N GLU A 486 0.67 -5.38 48.47
CA GLU A 486 0.89 -3.92 48.74
C GLU A 486 2.40 -3.57 48.98
N ASN A 487 2.82 -2.31 48.73
CA ASN A 487 3.87 -1.50 49.43
C ASN A 487 5.36 -1.99 49.57
N THR A 488 6.43 -1.16 49.76
CA THR A 488 6.63 0.31 49.92
C THR A 488 8.13 0.75 49.70
N LYS A 489 8.38 2.06 49.40
CA LYS A 489 9.51 2.94 49.87
C LYS A 489 10.98 2.71 49.40
N GLU A 490 11.90 3.71 49.37
CA GLU A 490 11.89 5.20 49.31
C GLU A 490 13.33 5.77 49.10
N LYS A 491 13.48 7.00 48.56
CA LYS A 491 14.70 7.91 48.59
C LYS A 491 15.98 7.45 47.83
N GLY A 492 16.86 8.35 47.37
CA GLY A 492 16.81 9.83 47.28
C GLY A 492 18.21 10.50 47.20
N SER A 493 18.30 11.74 46.66
CA SER A 493 19.49 12.63 46.58
C SER A 493 20.68 12.16 45.70
N GLU A 494 21.59 13.02 45.17
CA GLU A 494 21.59 14.44 44.76
C GLU A 494 22.96 14.78 44.10
N ASN A 495 23.00 15.75 43.15
CA ASN A 495 24.14 16.65 42.83
C ASN A 495 25.51 16.03 42.41
N ALA A 496 26.49 16.74 41.85
CA ALA A 496 26.55 17.88 40.91
C ALA A 496 28.01 18.01 40.39
N ASP A 497 28.25 18.83 39.35
CA ASP A 497 29.55 19.45 38.99
C ASP A 497 30.73 18.51 38.57
N GLU A 498 31.81 18.92 37.88
CA GLU A 498 32.05 20.03 36.92
C GLU A 498 33.27 19.65 36.03
N LYS A 499 33.50 20.42 34.94
CA LYS A 499 34.80 20.71 34.26
C LYS A 499 35.83 19.55 34.08
N ALA A 500 36.10 19.06 32.87
CA ALA A 500 36.81 19.73 31.77
C ALA A 500 38.23 20.26 32.10
N VAL A 501 39.25 19.76 31.39
CA VAL A 501 40.38 20.53 30.79
C VAL A 501 41.21 19.59 29.89
N SER A 502 41.77 20.11 28.80
CA SER A 502 42.63 19.43 27.81
C SER A 502 44.13 19.58 28.09
N ASN A 503 45.01 18.85 27.38
CA ASN A 503 46.04 19.46 26.50
C ASN A 503 47.03 18.46 25.83
N HIS A 504 47.71 18.99 24.81
CA HIS A 504 48.82 18.46 23.98
C HIS A 504 48.46 17.35 22.96
N GLU A 505 48.87 17.37 21.67
CA GLU A 505 50.11 17.84 20.99
C GLU A 505 51.33 16.91 21.26
N VAL A 506 52.37 16.73 20.42
CA VAL A 506 52.85 17.29 19.13
C VAL A 506 53.86 16.28 18.52
N THR A 507 54.20 16.08 17.23
CA THR A 507 53.66 16.26 15.85
C THR A 507 54.61 15.49 14.87
N ASN A 508 54.30 15.45 13.56
CA ASN A 508 55.19 15.13 12.42
C ASN A 508 55.42 13.63 12.08
N GLY A 509 55.68 13.25 10.82
CA GLY A 509 55.73 14.05 9.57
C GLY A 509 56.45 13.33 8.40
N ARG A 510 56.84 14.10 7.35
CA ARG A 510 57.49 13.75 6.06
C ARG A 510 56.52 13.47 4.88
N ASP A 511 56.56 14.21 3.76
CA ASP A 511 57.58 14.42 2.68
C ASP A 511 57.49 13.27 1.63
N GLU A 512 57.58 13.40 0.29
CA GLU A 512 58.10 14.39 -0.72
C GLU A 512 57.22 14.27 -2.02
N ASN A 513 56.78 15.32 -2.76
CA ASN A 513 57.41 16.22 -3.77
C ASN A 513 57.24 15.86 -5.29
N ASP A 514 57.24 16.92 -6.13
CA ASP A 514 57.50 17.00 -7.60
C ASP A 514 56.50 16.44 -8.67
N ASN A 515 56.37 16.99 -9.91
CA ASN A 515 56.38 18.39 -10.41
C ASN A 515 55.91 18.51 -11.91
N ASP A 516 55.75 19.75 -12.45
CA ASP A 516 55.56 20.16 -13.88
C ASP A 516 54.29 19.67 -14.66
N GLU A 517 53.53 20.41 -15.49
CA GLU A 517 53.76 21.31 -16.67
C GLU A 517 54.09 20.59 -18.02
N LYS A 518 53.91 21.11 -19.26
CA LYS A 518 53.68 22.48 -19.82
C LYS A 518 52.37 22.65 -20.68
N LYS A 519 52.37 23.34 -21.85
CA LYS A 519 51.32 24.34 -22.23
C LYS A 519 51.01 24.62 -23.75
N ASN A 520 49.80 25.18 -24.05
CA ASN A 520 49.27 25.79 -25.33
C ASN A 520 49.01 24.83 -26.54
N SER A 521 48.26 25.13 -27.64
CA SER A 521 47.70 26.39 -28.21
C SER A 521 46.42 26.25 -29.12
N ASN A 522 45.55 27.27 -29.13
CA ASN A 522 44.87 28.02 -30.26
C ASN A 522 44.87 27.48 -31.73
N LEU A 523 43.94 27.84 -32.67
CA LEU A 523 42.97 28.98 -32.77
C LEU A 523 41.77 28.69 -33.75
N LYS A 524 40.81 29.64 -33.85
CA LYS A 524 39.47 29.63 -34.51
C LYS A 524 39.41 29.65 -36.05
N ILE A 525 38.21 29.33 -36.62
CA ILE A 525 37.38 30.13 -37.58
C ILE A 525 36.10 29.32 -37.98
N ALA A 526 34.93 29.86 -38.36
CA ALA A 526 34.15 31.07 -37.98
C ALA A 526 32.70 31.02 -38.55
N ASP A 527 31.75 31.77 -37.96
CA ASP A 527 30.45 32.29 -38.49
C ASP A 527 29.36 31.32 -39.03
N GLY A 528 28.06 31.68 -39.18
CA GLY A 528 27.33 32.93 -38.88
C GLY A 528 25.80 32.76 -39.11
N ARG A 529 24.93 33.67 -38.59
CA ARG A 529 23.45 33.55 -38.60
C ARG A 529 22.72 34.40 -39.65
N SER A 530 21.64 33.84 -40.20
CA SER A 530 20.35 34.45 -40.61
C SER A 530 20.29 35.61 -41.62
N LEU A 531 19.42 35.45 -42.64
CA LEU A 531 18.42 36.44 -43.08
C LEU A 531 17.27 35.75 -43.86
N ASN A 532 16.21 36.49 -44.23
CA ASN A 532 14.88 35.96 -44.61
C ASN A 532 14.60 35.95 -46.14
N SER A 533 13.40 35.43 -46.50
CA SER A 533 12.67 35.55 -47.79
C SER A 533 13.09 34.56 -48.91
N GLU A 534 12.22 34.05 -49.80
CA GLU A 534 10.76 34.30 -49.98
C GLU A 534 10.03 33.17 -50.79
N ASN A 535 8.73 32.98 -50.47
CA ASN A 535 7.61 32.55 -51.34
C ASN A 535 7.50 31.15 -52.03
N MET A 536 6.22 30.85 -52.32
CA MET A 536 5.63 29.78 -53.16
C MET A 536 5.63 28.35 -52.58
N GLU A 537 4.49 27.62 -52.55
CA GLU A 537 3.14 27.94 -53.06
C GLU A 537 2.03 27.23 -52.27
N GLU A 538 0.90 27.90 -52.04
CA GLU A 538 -0.34 27.29 -51.55
C GLU A 538 -1.15 26.75 -52.75
N VAL A 539 -1.73 25.55 -52.61
CA VAL A 539 -2.89 25.14 -53.42
C VAL A 539 -3.85 24.36 -52.52
N ASP A 540 -4.98 24.99 -52.20
CA ASP A 540 -6.13 24.33 -51.55
C ASP A 540 -7.41 24.83 -52.22
N LEU A 541 -8.12 23.92 -52.90
CA LEU A 541 -9.41 24.15 -53.55
C LEU A 541 -10.16 22.81 -53.68
N ASP A 542 -11.32 22.71 -53.01
CA ASP A 542 -12.31 21.65 -53.22
C ASP A 542 -12.83 21.64 -54.67
N ASP A 543 -13.12 20.45 -55.23
CA ASP A 543 -14.53 19.99 -55.34
C ASP A 543 -14.69 18.52 -55.82
N ASN A 544 -15.49 17.73 -55.08
CA ASN A 544 -16.29 16.57 -55.51
C ASN A 544 -15.58 15.30 -56.10
N PRO A 545 -16.26 14.12 -56.22
CA PRO A 545 -15.71 12.92 -55.56
C PRO A 545 -15.68 11.63 -56.41
N ASN A 546 -14.61 10.83 -56.29
CA ASN A 546 -14.71 9.39 -56.54
C ASN A 546 -13.56 8.51 -55.99
N ASN A 547 -13.88 7.22 -55.83
CA ASN A 547 -12.98 6.08 -55.56
C ASN A 547 -12.16 6.04 -54.24
N LYS A 548 -12.82 5.47 -53.23
CA LYS A 548 -12.35 4.33 -52.39
C LYS A 548 -11.07 4.51 -51.55
N SER A 549 -11.29 4.48 -50.24
CA SER A 549 -10.28 4.27 -49.19
C SER A 549 -9.38 3.06 -49.43
N LYS A 550 -8.07 3.23 -49.24
CA LYS A 550 -7.20 2.15 -48.73
C LYS A 550 -7.18 2.23 -47.21
N THR A 551 -7.83 1.28 -46.56
CA THR A 551 -7.75 1.08 -45.11
C THR A 551 -6.31 0.76 -44.70
N THR A 552 -5.81 1.42 -43.65
CA THR A 552 -4.56 1.03 -42.99
C THR A 552 -4.69 -0.42 -42.49
N SER A 553 -3.80 -1.30 -42.96
CA SER A 553 -3.84 -2.71 -42.58
C SER A 553 -3.32 -2.89 -41.15
N VAL A 554 -4.25 -3.04 -40.20
CA VAL A 554 -3.94 -3.63 -38.88
C VAL A 554 -3.55 -5.08 -39.13
N ILE A 555 -2.30 -5.44 -38.85
CA ILE A 555 -1.82 -6.81 -38.95
C ILE A 555 -2.18 -7.51 -37.64
N GLU A 556 -3.14 -8.43 -37.72
CA GLU A 556 -3.62 -9.21 -36.57
C GLU A 556 -2.54 -10.22 -36.13
N PHE A 557 -1.77 -9.87 -35.11
CA PHE A 557 -0.65 -10.66 -34.64
C PHE A 557 -1.10 -11.74 -33.65
N LYS A 558 -1.09 -13.00 -34.09
CA LYS A 558 -1.19 -14.15 -33.17
C LYS A 558 0.13 -14.34 -32.44
N GLY A 559 0.16 -13.92 -31.18
CA GLY A 559 1.30 -14.11 -30.28
C GLY A 559 1.51 -15.57 -29.87
N PRO A 560 2.59 -15.85 -29.11
CA PRO A 560 2.89 -17.20 -28.62
C PRO A 560 1.76 -17.72 -27.72
N GLU A 561 1.34 -18.95 -27.98
CA GLU A 561 0.16 -19.58 -27.38
C GLU A 561 0.55 -20.26 -26.05
N LEU A 562 0.40 -19.53 -24.93
CA LEU A 562 0.53 -20.09 -23.58
C LEU A 562 -0.64 -21.04 -23.28
N GLU A 563 -0.36 -22.22 -22.74
CA GLU A 563 -1.38 -23.16 -22.28
C GLU A 563 -2.24 -22.51 -21.17
N LYS A 564 -3.53 -22.36 -21.45
CA LYS A 564 -4.52 -21.79 -20.52
C LYS A 564 -4.91 -22.84 -19.48
N PRO A 565 -4.96 -22.52 -18.18
CA PRO A 565 -5.45 -23.47 -17.19
C PRO A 565 -6.91 -23.85 -17.46
N LEU A 566 -7.23 -25.13 -17.34
CA LEU A 566 -8.61 -25.59 -17.33
C LEU A 566 -9.29 -25.06 -16.05
N GLN A 567 -10.36 -24.29 -16.25
CA GLN A 567 -11.11 -23.62 -15.18
C GLN A 567 -12.46 -24.32 -14.97
N ALA A 568 -12.76 -24.69 -13.72
CA ALA A 568 -13.89 -25.55 -13.32
C ALA A 568 -15.29 -24.88 -13.37
N ALA A 569 -15.57 -24.11 -14.43
CA ALA A 569 -16.75 -23.23 -14.49
C ALA A 569 -17.21 -22.76 -15.89
N ASN A 570 -16.56 -23.13 -17.02
CA ASN A 570 -16.82 -22.45 -18.31
C ASN A 570 -16.66 -23.30 -19.60
N GLU A 571 -17.01 -24.60 -19.58
CA GLU A 571 -17.25 -25.38 -20.81
C GLU A 571 -18.76 -25.60 -21.07
N ASP A 572 -19.56 -24.52 -21.07
CA ASP A 572 -21.01 -24.63 -21.27
C ASP A 572 -21.61 -23.49 -22.14
N LYS A 573 -21.07 -23.35 -23.37
CA LYS A 573 -21.83 -22.96 -24.58
C LYS A 573 -21.07 -23.13 -25.89
N SER A 574 -21.74 -23.84 -26.81
CA SER A 574 -21.60 -23.77 -28.27
C SER A 574 -20.19 -23.77 -28.88
N ASP A 575 -19.87 -24.86 -29.56
CA ASP A 575 -19.95 -24.77 -31.01
C ASP A 575 -20.74 -25.95 -31.60
N ASN A 576 -21.50 -25.73 -32.67
CA ASN A 576 -22.45 -26.71 -33.21
C ASN A 576 -22.49 -26.58 -34.74
N GLN A 577 -21.49 -27.16 -35.40
CA GLN A 577 -21.40 -27.20 -36.87
C GLN A 577 -21.55 -28.63 -37.39
N SER A 578 -22.31 -28.74 -38.48
CA SER A 578 -22.75 -30.00 -39.07
C SER A 578 -21.63 -30.77 -39.76
N ILE A 579 -21.56 -32.08 -39.51
CA ILE A 579 -20.89 -33.04 -40.40
C ILE A 579 -21.95 -34.04 -40.88
N HIS A 580 -21.89 -34.38 -42.17
CA HIS A 580 -22.81 -35.33 -42.80
C HIS A 580 -22.62 -36.76 -42.26
N ASN A 581 -23.68 -37.57 -42.36
CA ASN A 581 -23.59 -39.02 -42.17
C ASN A 581 -22.53 -39.62 -43.11
N ASP A 582 -21.67 -40.47 -42.57
CA ASP A 582 -21.26 -41.69 -43.26
C ASP A 582 -21.06 -42.81 -42.22
N ASP A 583 -21.49 -44.02 -42.55
CA ASP A 583 -21.59 -45.13 -41.60
C ASP A 583 -20.38 -46.07 -41.71
N GLN A 584 -19.54 -46.12 -40.67
CA GLN A 584 -18.63 -47.24 -40.47
C GLN A 584 -18.13 -47.40 -39.03
N SER A 585 -18.39 -48.58 -38.48
CA SER A 585 -18.01 -49.02 -37.14
C SER A 585 -16.51 -49.01 -36.87
N LYS A 586 -16.08 -48.30 -35.82
CA LYS A 586 -14.83 -48.54 -35.07
C LYS A 586 -15.08 -48.37 -33.57
N ASP A 587 -14.32 -49.10 -32.76
CA ASP A 587 -14.49 -49.15 -31.31
C ASP A 587 -14.50 -47.77 -30.64
N THR A 588 -15.58 -47.47 -29.93
CA THR A 588 -15.56 -46.47 -28.87
C THR A 588 -14.77 -47.04 -27.69
N SER A 589 -13.46 -46.82 -27.73
CA SER A 589 -12.57 -47.09 -26.60
C SER A 589 -13.06 -46.30 -25.38
N LYS A 590 -13.76 -46.99 -24.48
CA LYS A 590 -14.09 -46.46 -23.16
C LYS A 590 -12.78 -46.10 -22.48
N LYS A 591 -12.50 -44.80 -22.34
CA LYS A 591 -11.42 -44.32 -21.49
C LYS A 591 -11.74 -44.78 -20.07
N ASP A 592 -11.00 -45.77 -19.58
CA ASP A 592 -11.09 -46.14 -18.18
C ASP A 592 -10.48 -45.01 -17.34
N TYR A 593 -11.36 -44.14 -16.82
CA TYR A 593 -11.03 -43.17 -15.79
C TYR A 593 -10.74 -43.93 -14.49
N SER A 594 -9.52 -44.48 -14.43
CA SER A 594 -8.88 -45.14 -13.30
C SER A 594 -7.85 -44.19 -12.67
N PHE A 595 -8.24 -42.93 -12.47
CA PHE A 595 -7.41 -41.95 -11.75
C PHE A 595 -7.35 -42.32 -10.27
N SER A 596 -6.17 -42.76 -9.82
CA SER A 596 -5.90 -43.01 -8.41
C SER A 596 -5.59 -41.69 -7.71
N PHE A 597 -6.62 -41.03 -7.16
CA PHE A 597 -6.50 -39.72 -6.53
C PHE A 597 -5.89 -39.73 -5.12
N ASN A 598 -5.53 -40.88 -4.57
CA ASN A 598 -5.15 -41.08 -3.15
C ASN A 598 -4.06 -40.14 -2.59
N ASN A 599 -3.23 -39.52 -3.43
CA ASN A 599 -2.15 -38.62 -3.01
C ASN A 599 -2.37 -37.14 -3.38
N LYS A 600 -3.46 -36.78 -4.09
CA LYS A 600 -3.73 -35.41 -4.53
C LYS A 600 -4.73 -34.70 -3.62
N ARG A 601 -4.66 -33.37 -3.54
CA ARG A 601 -5.61 -32.52 -2.79
C ARG A 601 -6.56 -31.76 -3.74
N LEU A 602 -7.70 -31.31 -3.23
CA LEU A 602 -8.55 -30.38 -3.97
C LEU A 602 -7.86 -29.01 -4.08
N CYS A 603 -7.84 -28.42 -5.29
CA CYS A 603 -7.44 -27.02 -5.46
C CYS A 603 -8.56 -26.10 -4.95
N GLU A 604 -8.22 -25.14 -4.09
CA GLU A 604 -9.15 -24.14 -3.61
C GLU A 604 -9.57 -23.18 -4.73
N ARG A 605 -10.86 -22.82 -4.79
CA ARG A 605 -11.41 -21.98 -5.86
C ARG A 605 -10.71 -20.63 -5.98
N TRP A 606 -10.29 -20.06 -4.85
CA TRP A 606 -9.57 -18.79 -4.84
C TRP A 606 -8.17 -18.92 -5.44
N LEU A 607 -7.49 -20.05 -5.23
CA LEU A 607 -6.16 -20.30 -5.79
C LEU A 607 -6.25 -20.59 -7.30
N ASP A 608 -7.24 -21.37 -7.75
CA ASP A 608 -7.51 -21.55 -9.18
C ASP A 608 -7.80 -20.20 -9.87
N ASN A 609 -8.59 -19.33 -9.24
CA ASN A 609 -8.77 -17.97 -9.73
C ASN A 609 -7.45 -17.18 -9.79
N LEU A 610 -6.55 -17.30 -8.80
CA LEU A 610 -5.22 -16.66 -8.87
C LEU A 610 -4.33 -17.24 -9.99
N PHE A 611 -4.45 -18.52 -10.33
CA PHE A 611 -3.81 -19.08 -11.54
C PHE A 611 -4.37 -18.45 -12.82
N MET A 612 -5.67 -18.18 -12.90
CA MET A 612 -6.27 -17.47 -14.05
C MET A 612 -5.81 -16.00 -14.11
N VAL A 613 -5.73 -15.32 -12.97
CA VAL A 613 -5.16 -13.96 -12.86
C VAL A 613 -3.70 -13.95 -13.31
N LEU A 614 -2.91 -14.96 -12.93
CA LEU A 614 -1.51 -15.08 -13.34
C LEU A 614 -1.36 -15.38 -14.84
N TYR A 615 -2.21 -16.25 -15.38
CA TYR A 615 -2.26 -16.54 -16.82
C TYR A 615 -2.51 -15.26 -17.63
N GLU A 616 -3.47 -14.42 -17.24
CA GLU A 616 -3.76 -13.18 -17.97
C GLU A 616 -2.62 -12.15 -17.88
N ASP A 617 -1.99 -11.99 -16.71
CA ASP A 617 -0.78 -11.16 -16.57
C ASP A 617 0.36 -11.69 -17.48
N LEU A 618 0.65 -13.00 -17.45
CA LEU A 618 1.70 -13.63 -18.28
C LEU A 618 1.38 -13.55 -19.80
N ARG A 619 0.11 -13.71 -20.19
CA ARG A 619 -0.35 -13.62 -21.58
C ARG A 619 -0.21 -12.21 -22.12
N VAL A 620 -0.65 -11.20 -21.36
CA VAL A 620 -0.49 -9.78 -21.77
C VAL A 620 0.99 -9.41 -21.83
N TYR A 621 1.81 -9.88 -20.88
CA TYR A 621 3.25 -9.65 -20.89
C TYR A 621 3.93 -10.29 -22.11
N THR A 622 3.70 -11.57 -22.38
CA THR A 622 4.30 -12.26 -23.53
C THR A 622 3.86 -11.66 -24.87
N VAL A 623 2.59 -11.25 -25.01
CA VAL A 623 2.11 -10.49 -26.18
C VAL A 623 2.92 -9.20 -26.33
N TRP A 624 2.97 -8.33 -25.31
CA TRP A 624 3.75 -7.08 -25.37
C TRP A 624 5.23 -7.30 -25.74
N ARG A 625 5.91 -8.27 -25.11
CA ARG A 625 7.33 -8.56 -25.41
C ARG A 625 7.51 -9.06 -26.86
N SER A 626 6.57 -9.85 -27.37
CA SER A 626 6.59 -10.30 -28.76
C SER A 626 6.29 -9.19 -29.78
N GLU A 627 5.36 -8.26 -29.47
CA GLU A 627 5.13 -7.06 -30.27
C GLU A 627 6.37 -6.18 -30.35
N VAL A 628 7.00 -5.86 -29.21
CA VAL A 628 8.23 -5.05 -29.15
C VAL A 628 9.34 -5.67 -30.00
N SER A 629 9.52 -7.00 -29.91
CA SER A 629 10.48 -7.73 -30.75
C SER A 629 10.13 -7.66 -32.24
N HIS A 630 8.86 -7.83 -32.60
CA HIS A 630 8.39 -7.78 -33.99
C HIS A 630 8.59 -6.39 -34.63
N TYR A 631 8.23 -5.31 -33.91
CA TYR A 631 8.43 -3.94 -34.37
C TYR A 631 9.91 -3.60 -34.50
N LYS A 632 10.75 -4.02 -33.53
CA LYS A 632 12.20 -3.83 -33.57
C LYS A 632 12.85 -4.53 -34.77
N ALA A 633 12.43 -5.75 -35.10
CA ALA A 633 12.90 -6.47 -36.29
C ALA A 633 12.54 -5.73 -37.60
N HIS A 634 11.32 -5.21 -37.69
CA HIS A 634 10.85 -4.43 -38.84
C HIS A 634 11.34 -2.97 -38.86
N HIS A 635 12.20 -2.56 -37.91
CA HIS A 635 12.69 -1.18 -37.77
C HIS A 635 11.57 -0.13 -37.62
N MET A 636 10.41 -0.55 -37.10
CA MET A 636 9.24 0.30 -36.88
C MET A 636 9.22 0.83 -35.44
N SER A 637 8.78 2.08 -35.23
CA SER A 637 8.55 2.59 -33.88
C SER A 637 7.36 1.86 -33.25
N TYR A 638 7.61 1.05 -32.21
CA TYR A 638 6.56 0.59 -31.32
C TYR A 638 6.01 1.81 -30.55
N ARG A 639 4.68 1.97 -30.52
CA ARG A 639 4.00 3.11 -29.89
C ARG A 639 2.86 2.62 -29.02
N LYS A 640 2.79 3.17 -27.81
CA LYS A 640 1.76 3.02 -26.80
C LYS A 640 1.59 4.38 -26.11
N THR A 641 0.44 4.62 -25.51
CA THR A 641 0.15 5.82 -24.70
C THR A 641 0.94 5.83 -23.38
N GLY A 642 1.01 6.98 -22.72
CA GLY A 642 1.57 7.09 -21.38
C GLY A 642 0.91 6.16 -20.35
N THR A 643 -0.42 6.03 -20.35
CA THR A 643 -1.15 5.11 -19.45
C THR A 643 -0.88 3.63 -19.78
N GLU A 644 -0.81 3.23 -21.05
CA GLU A 644 -0.46 1.85 -21.40
C GLU A 644 0.96 1.50 -20.91
N TRP A 645 1.94 2.39 -21.10
CA TRP A 645 3.29 2.20 -20.57
C TRP A 645 3.34 2.10 -19.05
N GLU A 646 2.52 2.87 -18.34
CA GLU A 646 2.37 2.78 -16.88
C GLU A 646 1.86 1.40 -16.44
N ILE A 647 0.80 0.88 -17.09
CA ILE A 647 0.21 -0.44 -16.79
C ILE A 647 1.17 -1.58 -17.15
N LEU A 648 1.91 -1.47 -18.26
CA LEU A 648 2.93 -2.45 -18.66
C LEU A 648 4.13 -2.45 -17.70
N GLY A 649 4.49 -1.28 -17.15
CA GLY A 649 5.48 -1.16 -16.08
C GLY A 649 5.03 -1.84 -14.79
N ASP A 650 3.77 -1.63 -14.37
CA ASP A 650 3.18 -2.36 -13.23
C ASP A 650 3.16 -3.87 -13.47
N LEU A 651 2.87 -4.31 -14.69
CA LEU A 651 2.79 -5.72 -15.06
C LEU A 651 4.16 -6.40 -15.00
N ALA A 652 5.18 -5.83 -15.63
CA ALA A 652 6.55 -6.32 -15.53
C ALA A 652 7.04 -6.34 -14.07
N ALA A 653 6.68 -5.34 -13.26
CA ALA A 653 7.04 -5.31 -11.85
C ALA A 653 6.36 -6.43 -11.04
N ARG A 654 5.07 -6.73 -11.27
CA ARG A 654 4.37 -7.86 -10.61
C ARG A 654 4.97 -9.22 -10.98
N LEU A 655 5.49 -9.34 -12.20
CA LEU A 655 6.13 -10.54 -12.75
C LEU A 655 7.65 -10.59 -12.50
N HIS A 656 8.19 -9.70 -11.65
CA HIS A 656 9.62 -9.62 -11.26
C HIS A 656 10.61 -9.25 -12.39
N HIS A 657 10.12 -8.77 -13.54
CA HIS A 657 10.94 -8.32 -14.67
C HIS A 657 11.38 -6.84 -14.49
N LYS A 658 12.32 -6.60 -13.57
CA LYS A 658 12.76 -5.23 -13.18
C LYS A 658 13.19 -4.35 -14.36
N ASP A 659 14.03 -4.84 -15.27
CA ASP A 659 14.57 -4.02 -16.37
C ASP A 659 13.48 -3.56 -17.35
N ASP A 660 12.54 -4.45 -17.68
CA ASP A 660 11.43 -4.16 -18.58
C ASP A 660 10.38 -3.26 -17.93
N ALA A 661 10.18 -3.38 -16.61
CA ALA A 661 9.39 -2.42 -15.85
C ALA A 661 10.03 -1.03 -15.89
N LYS A 662 11.35 -0.95 -15.72
CA LYS A 662 12.12 0.30 -15.75
C LYS A 662 12.08 0.98 -17.11
N GLU A 663 12.24 0.24 -18.22
CA GLU A 663 12.04 0.82 -19.56
C GLU A 663 10.60 1.34 -19.71
N ALA A 664 9.58 0.54 -19.36
CA ALA A 664 8.19 0.95 -19.50
C ALA A 664 7.85 2.21 -18.69
N TYR A 665 8.32 2.35 -17.44
CA TYR A 665 8.14 3.58 -16.66
C TYR A 665 8.92 4.77 -17.26
N GLN A 666 10.09 4.56 -17.87
CA GLN A 666 10.79 5.62 -18.61
C GLN A 666 9.97 6.09 -19.82
N ARG A 667 9.41 5.16 -20.62
CA ARG A 667 8.53 5.50 -21.76
C ARG A 667 7.24 6.21 -21.33
N CYS A 668 6.64 5.81 -20.21
CA CYS A 668 5.50 6.52 -19.62
C CYS A 668 5.81 8.02 -19.43
N LEU A 669 7.02 8.33 -18.95
CA LEU A 669 7.47 9.68 -18.63
C LEU A 669 8.01 10.47 -19.84
N GLU A 670 8.24 9.81 -20.97
CA GLU A 670 8.43 10.48 -22.28
C GLU A 670 7.09 11.02 -22.83
N HIS A 671 5.95 10.50 -22.36
CA HIS A 671 4.60 10.80 -22.83
C HIS A 671 3.79 11.68 -21.87
N LYS A 672 3.77 11.35 -20.57
CA LYS A 672 2.98 12.07 -19.56
C LYS A 672 3.68 12.09 -18.20
N PHE A 673 3.34 13.07 -17.36
CA PHE A 673 3.73 13.02 -15.95
C PHE A 673 2.91 11.95 -15.20
N SER A 674 3.55 10.88 -14.72
CA SER A 674 2.99 10.00 -13.68
C SER A 674 3.86 10.03 -12.43
N ALA A 675 3.26 10.43 -11.30
CA ALA A 675 3.89 10.31 -9.98
C ALA A 675 4.16 8.84 -9.59
N LYS A 676 3.39 7.89 -10.12
CA LYS A 676 3.58 6.45 -9.86
C LYS A 676 4.81 5.92 -10.60
N ALA A 677 4.95 6.25 -11.88
CA ALA A 677 6.12 5.90 -12.68
C ALA A 677 7.39 6.56 -12.10
N TRP A 678 7.33 7.85 -11.73
CA TRP A 678 8.44 8.53 -11.06
C TRP A 678 8.82 7.87 -9.72
N LEU A 679 7.85 7.44 -8.91
CA LEU A 679 8.13 6.80 -7.62
C LEU A 679 8.76 5.40 -7.78
N ARG A 680 8.32 4.61 -8.77
CA ARG A 680 8.93 3.31 -9.11
C ARG A 680 10.33 3.45 -9.72
N LEU A 681 10.57 4.50 -10.50
CA LEU A 681 11.92 4.81 -10.95
C LEU A 681 12.82 5.31 -9.81
N LEU A 682 12.30 6.09 -8.86
CA LEU A 682 13.04 6.48 -7.65
C LEU A 682 13.46 5.24 -6.83
N GLU A 683 12.56 4.27 -6.66
CA GLU A 683 12.85 2.98 -6.02
C GLU A 683 13.97 2.22 -6.74
N PHE A 684 13.93 2.10 -8.08
CA PHE A 684 15.00 1.45 -8.85
C PHE A 684 16.32 2.23 -8.83
N TYR A 685 16.32 3.56 -8.92
CA TYR A 685 17.55 4.36 -8.85
C TYR A 685 18.17 4.36 -7.45
N ALA A 686 17.35 4.23 -6.39
CA ALA A 686 17.83 4.06 -5.01
C ALA A 686 18.30 2.62 -4.71
N ASP A 687 17.76 1.59 -5.39
CA ASP A 687 18.34 0.24 -5.44
C ASP A 687 19.74 0.24 -6.10
N GLU A 688 19.93 1.05 -7.15
CA GLU A 688 21.15 1.09 -7.97
C GLU A 688 22.25 2.04 -7.46
N GLY A 689 21.95 2.92 -6.50
CA GLY A 689 22.86 3.97 -6.05
C GLY A 689 22.99 5.16 -7.02
N ASP A 690 22.08 5.31 -7.99
CA ASP A 690 22.07 6.43 -8.94
C ASP A 690 21.48 7.69 -8.29
N VAL A 691 22.29 8.34 -7.45
CA VAL A 691 21.97 9.60 -6.76
C VAL A 691 21.47 10.67 -7.73
N GLN A 692 21.98 10.72 -8.96
CA GLN A 692 21.63 11.78 -9.90
C GLN A 692 20.20 11.59 -10.45
N ARG A 693 19.87 10.40 -10.95
CA ARG A 693 18.51 10.12 -11.47
C ARG A 693 17.49 10.03 -10.34
N ALA A 694 17.88 9.51 -9.16
CA ALA A 694 17.04 9.53 -7.98
C ALA A 694 16.67 10.96 -7.57
N LEU A 695 17.65 11.88 -7.45
CA LEU A 695 17.36 13.28 -7.12
C LEU A 695 16.51 14.00 -8.19
N GLN A 696 16.65 13.66 -9.47
CA GLN A 696 15.74 14.17 -10.51
C GLN A 696 14.28 13.70 -10.29
N ALA A 697 14.08 12.43 -9.93
CA ALA A 697 12.77 11.91 -9.57
C ALA A 697 12.21 12.59 -8.30
N VAL A 698 13.04 12.78 -7.26
CA VAL A 698 12.68 13.51 -6.04
C VAL A 698 12.21 14.93 -6.34
N VAL A 699 12.95 15.69 -7.17
CA VAL A 699 12.57 17.06 -7.56
C VAL A 699 11.19 17.09 -8.22
N LYS A 700 10.93 16.20 -9.19
CA LYS A 700 9.65 16.09 -9.90
C LYS A 700 8.51 15.65 -8.97
N LEU A 701 8.75 14.67 -8.10
CA LEU A 701 7.76 14.16 -7.13
C LEU A 701 7.39 15.18 -6.05
N THR A 702 8.38 15.82 -5.43
CA THR A 702 8.17 16.80 -4.35
C THR A 702 7.35 17.99 -4.83
N VAL A 703 7.60 18.49 -6.05
CA VAL A 703 6.83 19.60 -6.65
C VAL A 703 5.40 19.17 -7.01
N TYR A 704 5.18 17.94 -7.44
CA TYR A 704 3.84 17.39 -7.68
C TYR A 704 3.07 17.19 -6.37
N TYR A 705 3.70 16.68 -5.31
CA TYR A 705 3.09 16.51 -3.99
C TYR A 705 2.78 17.84 -3.31
N GLU A 706 3.64 18.85 -3.43
CA GLU A 706 3.37 20.21 -2.93
C GLU A 706 2.17 20.88 -3.66
N ARG A 707 1.97 20.63 -4.97
CA ARG A 707 0.74 21.02 -5.70
C ARG A 707 -0.52 20.38 -5.10
N TRP A 708 -0.43 19.14 -4.65
CA TRP A 708 -1.53 18.36 -4.08
C TRP A 708 -1.53 18.34 -2.55
N TYR A 709 -0.98 19.40 -1.92
CA TYR A 709 -1.02 19.65 -0.48
C TYR A 709 -0.39 18.55 0.40
N HIS A 710 0.41 17.68 -0.20
CA HIS A 710 1.26 16.73 0.50
C HIS A 710 2.52 17.47 0.97
N GLU A 711 2.33 18.33 1.97
CA GLU A 711 3.41 19.09 2.63
C GLU A 711 4.25 18.20 3.55
N ILE A 712 3.86 16.94 3.78
CA ILE A 712 4.57 15.92 4.55
C ILE A 712 5.90 15.49 3.89
N VAL A 713 6.98 15.48 4.68
CA VAL A 713 8.32 15.00 4.32
C VAL A 713 8.44 13.51 4.66
N TYR A 714 8.09 13.13 5.90
CA TYR A 714 8.29 11.78 6.43
C TYR A 714 7.06 11.31 7.25
N PRO A 715 6.64 10.02 7.19
CA PRO A 715 7.23 8.90 6.45
C PRO A 715 6.62 8.76 5.04
N THR A 716 7.27 9.36 4.04
CA THR A 716 6.91 9.18 2.63
C THR A 716 7.88 8.24 1.93
N ALA A 717 7.41 7.53 0.91
CA ALA A 717 8.25 6.72 0.03
C ALA A 717 9.32 7.54 -0.71
N ILE A 718 9.14 8.87 -0.85
CA ILE A 718 10.20 9.78 -1.31
C ILE A 718 11.34 9.81 -0.29
N ALA A 719 11.01 10.11 0.97
CA ALA A 719 12.00 10.21 2.03
C ALA A 719 12.68 8.86 2.32
N TYR A 720 11.97 7.74 2.32
CA TYR A 720 12.59 6.40 2.45
C TYR A 720 13.73 6.18 1.43
N ASN A 721 13.48 6.48 0.15
CA ASN A 721 14.49 6.29 -0.90
C ASN A 721 15.64 7.32 -0.82
N ILE A 722 15.37 8.55 -0.38
CA ILE A 722 16.42 9.54 -0.06
C ILE A 722 17.29 9.06 1.11
N ASN A 723 16.66 8.58 2.19
CA ASN A 723 17.33 8.09 3.39
C ASN A 723 18.20 6.87 3.09
N LYS A 724 17.73 5.98 2.20
CA LYS A 724 18.51 4.85 1.68
C LYS A 724 19.79 5.30 0.98
N LEU A 725 19.69 6.30 0.10
CA LEU A 725 20.85 6.89 -0.57
C LEU A 725 21.78 7.65 0.39
N ILE A 726 21.25 8.33 1.40
CA ILE A 726 22.06 8.96 2.46
C ILE A 726 22.84 7.90 3.24
N ARG A 727 22.21 6.76 3.58
CA ARG A 727 22.86 5.65 4.30
C ARG A 727 24.01 5.01 3.51
N SER A 728 23.93 4.93 2.19
CA SER A 728 24.99 4.33 1.35
C SER A 728 26.03 5.33 0.82
N GLU A 729 25.63 6.56 0.50
CA GLU A 729 26.46 7.52 -0.25
C GLU A 729 26.91 8.75 0.57
N GLY A 730 26.31 8.99 1.73
CA GLY A 730 26.56 10.18 2.58
C GLY A 730 25.72 11.40 2.18
N LEU A 731 25.21 12.12 3.19
CA LEU A 731 24.42 13.34 3.03
C LEU A 731 25.18 14.43 2.25
N SER A 732 26.48 14.61 2.47
CA SER A 732 27.28 15.59 1.72
C SER A 732 27.32 15.28 0.23
N LYS A 733 27.39 14.00 -0.16
CA LYS A 733 27.39 13.59 -1.57
C LYS A 733 26.04 13.88 -2.21
N VAL A 734 24.94 13.51 -1.55
CA VAL A 734 23.56 13.83 -2.00
C VAL A 734 23.37 15.34 -2.15
N GLN A 735 23.78 16.14 -1.15
CA GLN A 735 23.73 17.62 -1.24
C GLN A 735 24.60 18.18 -2.37
N ASN A 736 25.79 17.61 -2.61
CA ASN A 736 26.69 18.07 -3.67
C ASN A 736 26.19 17.69 -5.07
N THR A 737 25.47 16.58 -5.23
CA THR A 737 24.78 16.22 -6.49
C THR A 737 23.54 17.07 -6.75
N LEU A 738 22.87 17.58 -5.71
CA LEU A 738 21.71 18.48 -5.86
C LEU A 738 22.10 19.89 -6.37
N LYS A 739 23.21 20.46 -5.85
CA LYS A 739 23.70 21.82 -6.20
C LYS A 739 23.78 22.11 -7.71
N PRO A 740 24.40 21.27 -8.58
CA PRO A 740 24.51 21.54 -10.01
C PRO A 740 23.20 21.42 -10.81
N MET A 741 22.08 21.00 -10.18
CA MET A 741 20.78 20.91 -10.87
C MET A 741 20.14 22.27 -11.17
N ASN A 742 20.70 23.38 -10.67
CA ASN A 742 20.25 24.76 -10.95
C ASN A 742 18.74 25.00 -10.70
N LEU A 743 18.21 24.37 -9.65
CA LEU A 743 16.80 24.47 -9.27
C LEU A 743 16.43 25.91 -8.88
N SER A 744 15.17 26.30 -9.14
CA SER A 744 14.66 27.59 -8.66
C SER A 744 14.63 27.63 -7.13
N PRO A 745 14.81 28.81 -6.48
CA PRO A 745 14.89 28.89 -5.03
C PRO A 745 13.73 28.24 -4.25
N PRO A 746 12.45 28.33 -4.68
CA PRO A 746 11.36 27.62 -4.00
C PRO A 746 11.47 26.09 -4.13
N VAL A 747 11.80 25.58 -5.32
CA VAL A 747 11.96 24.13 -5.54
C VAL A 747 13.15 23.58 -4.75
N ASN A 748 14.27 24.31 -4.73
CA ASN A 748 15.42 23.95 -3.92
C ASN A 748 15.06 23.91 -2.42
N LYS A 749 14.31 24.91 -1.92
CA LYS A 749 13.82 24.93 -0.53
C LYS A 749 12.95 23.70 -0.21
N LEU A 750 12.05 23.31 -1.11
CA LEU A 750 11.18 22.15 -0.91
C LEU A 750 11.99 20.85 -0.82
N VAL A 751 12.91 20.61 -1.76
CA VAL A 751 13.75 19.40 -1.76
C VAL A 751 14.72 19.38 -0.58
N SER A 752 15.26 20.54 -0.17
CA SER A 752 16.10 20.65 1.02
C SER A 752 15.40 20.18 2.31
N ARG A 753 14.06 20.26 2.43
CA ARG A 753 13.34 19.75 3.62
C ARG A 753 13.62 18.29 3.93
N HIS A 754 13.76 17.44 2.91
CA HIS A 754 14.12 16.02 3.11
C HIS A 754 15.54 15.85 3.68
N LEU A 755 16.47 16.73 3.27
CA LEU A 755 17.87 16.71 3.70
C LEU A 755 18.05 17.37 5.09
N ASP A 756 17.27 18.42 5.37
CA ASP A 756 17.19 19.07 6.68
C ASP A 756 16.52 18.14 7.72
N PHE A 757 15.50 17.37 7.33
CA PHE A 757 14.94 16.29 8.15
C PHE A 757 16.01 15.24 8.49
N ALA A 758 16.72 14.73 7.47
CA ALA A 758 17.77 13.72 7.66
C ALA A 758 18.88 14.19 8.63
N LYS A 759 19.26 15.47 8.54
CA LYS A 759 20.23 16.11 9.43
C LYS A 759 19.68 16.35 10.85
N THR A 760 18.41 16.77 10.96
CA THR A 760 17.76 17.08 12.24
C THR A 760 17.59 15.82 13.08
N PHE A 761 17.09 14.74 12.48
CA PHE A 761 16.85 13.49 13.18
C PHE A 761 18.11 12.61 13.34
N LYS A 762 19.20 12.93 12.61
CA LYS A 762 20.45 12.16 12.54
C LYS A 762 20.24 10.74 12.01
N ILE A 763 19.90 10.65 10.73
CA ILE A 763 19.84 9.38 9.99
C ILE A 763 21.26 8.87 9.78
N HIS A 764 21.49 7.55 9.81
CA HIS A 764 22.79 6.98 9.43
C HIS A 764 23.22 7.50 8.05
N GLY A 765 24.42 8.10 7.97
CA GLY A 765 24.90 8.82 6.79
C GLY A 765 24.73 10.35 6.84
N SER A 766 24.07 10.93 7.85
CA SER A 766 23.94 12.38 8.03
C SER A 766 25.25 13.11 8.32
N ASP A 767 26.23 12.38 8.84
CA ASP A 767 27.50 12.90 9.35
C ASP A 767 28.63 12.83 8.31
N PHE A 768 28.34 12.31 7.11
CA PHE A 768 29.26 12.12 5.98
C PHE A 768 28.84 12.95 4.77
#